data_AF-A0A9P4WXD4-F1
#
_entry.id   AF-A0A9P4WXD4-F1
#
_cell.length_a   1.000
_cell.length_b   1.000
_cell.length_c   1.000
_cell.angle_alpha   90.00
_cell.angle_beta   90.00
_cell.angle_gamma   90.00
#
_symmetry.space_group_name_H-M   'P 1'
#
loop_
_entity.id
_entity.type
_entity.pdbx_description
1 polymer ?
#
loop_
_entity_poly.entity_id
_entity_poly.type
_entity_poly.pdbx_seq_one_letter_code
_entity_poly.pdbx_strand_id
1 'polypeptide(L)'
;MAHIGALPKVQRYITGHNDKGQAIFSNAFDEESKMKANDDGIAFALSYTTKGFPVDMTDDRDLEVYDTYLQSPPGLVVSGGTVLRHVDIPPNTKCTMHRTVSLDYGCVLEGEVQLLLDSGEERTMKRGDVAIQRGTMHQWINQSKTEWTRMLFVLQESKPLEIAGERFVPLRSSTQVPSERLEETISGEDRIEELSDSELGSEDEYEDMGTATAEEQANIAYLDSVRIPLKEDLETSTSRTQDETLKVILPFLEGNPNDFPLNTHGIPQLQRKKHIAYLEDALDDYPSGFAMMDASRPWIIYWALQGLTALGEDVSEHQRRTAHTFSLAQHPEGGFGGGYGQYAHLACSYAATLSLATAGGEATYESINRKTMWQFLGRMKQADGGFTMCQGGEEDIRGAFCAMVLLSLLNLPLELPKDAPARRQGLTTFTENLGEWVSKCQSWDGGISAAPGNEAHGAYAFCGLGCLSILGAPKETLNKHLNIPLLVHWMSSRQCSPEGGYNGRTNKLVDGCYSHWVGGCWSLVEASTTTGIWNRAALGRYILAAAQDKKGGLRDKPGKRSDAYHTCYNLAGLSAAQHCYVYDESVNKGLGEVGLGAPFRWKAARMYHENIEWDASDVVGKIHPVFVIPFRAVFECRKYFENKEGF
;
A
#
# COMPACT_ATOMS: atom_id res chain seq x y z
N MET A 1 -15.46 3.57 43.11
CA MET A 1 -16.72 3.74 42.35
C MET A 1 -16.83 5.21 42.03
N ALA A 2 -16.80 5.59 40.76
CA ALA A 2 -16.99 6.97 40.34
C ALA A 2 -18.36 7.46 40.82
N HIS A 3 -18.39 8.49 41.66
CA HIS A 3 -19.65 9.07 42.10
C HIS A 3 -20.08 10.10 41.04
N ILE A 4 -20.71 9.61 39.97
CA ILE A 4 -21.45 10.44 39.02
C ILE A 4 -22.48 11.22 39.85
N GLY A 5 -22.33 12.55 39.92
CA GLY A 5 -23.21 13.45 40.68
C GLY A 5 -22.61 14.09 41.94
N ALA A 6 -21.31 13.92 42.24
CA ALA A 6 -20.66 14.64 43.34
C ALA A 6 -20.55 16.16 43.08
N LEU A 7 -20.50 16.57 41.81
CA LEU A 7 -20.49 17.96 41.37
C LEU A 7 -21.72 18.24 40.48
N PRO A 8 -22.13 19.52 40.34
CA PRO A 8 -23.26 19.89 39.49
C PRO A 8 -23.13 19.36 38.05
N LYS A 9 -24.26 19.10 37.38
CA LYS A 9 -24.26 18.72 35.97
C LYS A 9 -23.67 19.84 35.09
N VAL A 10 -22.97 19.47 34.03
CA VAL A 10 -22.47 20.40 33.03
C VAL A 10 -23.55 20.60 31.97
N GLN A 11 -24.00 21.83 31.76
CA GLN A 11 -24.92 22.20 30.70
C GLN A 11 -24.17 22.98 29.61
N ARG A 12 -24.35 22.59 28.35
CA ARG A 12 -23.90 23.32 27.15
C ARG A 12 -25.12 23.83 26.40
N TYR A 13 -25.12 25.11 26.07
CA TYR A 13 -26.18 25.74 25.27
C TYR A 13 -25.55 26.19 23.96
N ILE A 14 -25.89 25.50 22.86
CA ILE A 14 -25.38 25.82 21.52
C ILE A 14 -26.34 26.83 20.88
N THR A 15 -25.80 27.82 20.19
CA THR A 15 -26.60 28.85 19.49
C THR A 15 -26.39 28.76 17.99
N GLY A 16 -27.46 28.98 17.23
CA GLY A 16 -27.43 29.03 15.76
C GLY A 16 -28.37 30.11 15.23
N HIS A 17 -28.83 29.98 13.98
CA HIS A 17 -29.77 30.91 13.37
C HIS A 17 -31.01 30.17 12.84
N ASN A 18 -32.20 30.77 12.98
CA ASN A 18 -33.41 30.24 12.33
C ASN A 18 -33.45 30.60 10.83
N ASP A 19 -34.47 30.12 10.10
CA ASP A 19 -34.68 30.40 8.67
C ASP A 19 -34.80 31.90 8.31
N LYS A 20 -34.92 32.78 9.31
CA LYS A 20 -34.94 34.25 9.14
C LYS A 20 -33.61 34.92 9.48
N GLY A 21 -32.57 34.13 9.75
CA GLY A 21 -31.25 34.62 10.16
C GLY A 21 -31.22 35.20 11.58
N GLN A 22 -32.18 34.87 12.45
CA GLN A 22 -32.22 35.36 13.83
C GLN A 22 -31.55 34.36 14.76
N ALA A 23 -30.75 34.86 15.72
CA ALA A 23 -30.08 34.03 16.71
C ALA A 23 -31.09 33.26 17.59
N ILE A 24 -30.87 31.96 17.74
CA ILE A 24 -31.68 31.04 18.55
C ILE A 24 -30.78 30.06 19.30
N PHE A 25 -31.32 29.38 20.31
CA PHE A 25 -30.69 28.17 20.84
C PHE A 25 -30.94 27.01 19.87
N SER A 26 -29.88 26.27 19.56
CA SER A 26 -29.94 25.07 18.75
C SER A 26 -30.39 23.89 19.62
N ASN A 27 -31.31 23.09 19.09
CA ASN A 27 -31.76 21.83 19.71
C ASN A 27 -31.09 20.61 19.05
N ALA A 28 -29.99 20.81 18.31
CA ALA A 28 -29.29 19.73 17.60
C ALA A 28 -28.73 18.66 18.55
N PHE A 29 -28.44 19.02 19.81
CA PHE A 29 -27.89 18.11 20.82
C PHE A 29 -28.55 18.27 22.18
N ASP A 30 -28.48 17.23 23.00
CA ASP A 30 -28.83 17.28 24.42
C ASP A 30 -27.96 18.31 25.16
N GLU A 31 -28.58 19.14 26.01
CA GLU A 31 -27.88 20.22 26.71
C GLU A 31 -26.85 19.69 27.74
N GLU A 32 -27.07 18.48 28.29
CA GLU A 32 -26.14 17.91 29.26
C GLU A 32 -24.86 17.41 28.59
N SER A 33 -23.69 17.90 29.04
CA SER A 33 -22.41 17.29 28.68
C SER A 33 -22.16 16.12 29.61
N LYS A 34 -22.31 14.90 29.07
CA LYS A 34 -22.27 13.66 29.86
C LYS A 34 -20.84 13.33 30.29
N MET A 35 -20.67 13.07 31.58
CA MET A 35 -19.40 12.64 32.17
C MET A 35 -19.20 11.13 32.01
N LYS A 36 -18.05 10.73 31.47
CA LYS A 36 -17.58 9.33 31.39
C LYS A 36 -16.28 9.19 32.17
N ALA A 37 -16.22 8.25 33.12
CA ALA A 37 -15.03 7.98 33.91
C ALA A 37 -14.09 7.01 33.19
N ASN A 38 -12.79 7.26 33.29
CA ASN A 38 -11.74 6.31 32.89
C ASN A 38 -11.43 5.32 34.03
N ASP A 39 -10.46 4.42 33.80
CA ASP A 39 -10.04 3.40 34.76
C ASP A 39 -9.50 3.95 36.09
N ASP A 40 -8.91 5.15 36.07
CA ASP A 40 -8.43 5.86 37.26
C ASP A 40 -9.56 6.59 38.02
N GLY A 41 -10.79 6.53 37.50
CA GLY A 41 -11.98 7.19 38.06
C GLY A 41 -12.08 8.69 37.76
N ILE A 42 -11.17 9.25 36.96
CA ILE A 42 -11.22 10.62 36.46
C ILE A 42 -12.30 10.68 35.38
N ALA A 43 -13.24 11.61 35.49
CA ALA A 43 -14.36 11.70 34.55
C ALA A 43 -14.21 12.88 33.58
N PHE A 44 -14.51 12.63 32.31
CA PHE A 44 -14.39 13.57 31.21
C PHE A 44 -15.75 13.83 30.59
N ALA A 45 -16.03 15.08 30.22
CA ALA A 45 -17.14 15.45 29.36
C ALA A 45 -16.66 16.34 28.22
N LEU A 46 -16.91 15.92 26.98
CA LEU A 46 -16.72 16.77 25.79
C LEU A 46 -17.88 17.75 25.70
N SER A 47 -17.60 19.05 25.71
CA SER A 47 -18.63 20.10 25.65
C SER A 47 -18.71 20.79 24.30
N TYR A 48 -17.61 20.88 23.55
CA TYR A 48 -17.62 21.32 22.16
C TYR A 48 -16.27 21.01 21.49
N THR A 49 -16.28 20.74 20.19
CA THR A 49 -15.05 20.58 19.40
C THR A 49 -15.23 21.13 18.00
N THR A 50 -14.15 21.69 17.44
CA THR A 50 -14.11 22.21 16.06
C THR A 50 -12.98 21.55 15.28
N LYS A 51 -12.97 21.72 13.95
CA LYS A 51 -11.89 21.29 13.06
C LYS A 51 -11.64 22.38 12.02
N GLY A 52 -10.37 22.71 11.79
CA GLY A 52 -9.96 23.76 10.87
C GLY A 52 -10.00 25.17 11.50
N PHE A 53 -9.19 26.06 10.94
CA PHE A 53 -9.11 27.46 11.35
C PHE A 53 -9.00 28.36 10.11
N PRO A 54 -9.86 29.38 9.95
CA PRO A 54 -11.01 29.71 10.81
C PRO A 54 -12.09 28.62 10.79
N VAL A 55 -12.88 28.53 11.86
CA VAL A 55 -14.00 27.57 11.96
C VAL A 55 -15.12 27.99 11.00
N ASP A 56 -15.63 27.04 10.22
CA ASP A 56 -16.80 27.26 9.35
C ASP A 56 -18.09 26.90 10.08
N MET A 57 -18.86 27.94 10.46
CA MET A 57 -20.17 27.81 11.10
C MET A 57 -21.32 28.07 10.11
N THR A 58 -21.02 28.18 8.81
CA THR A 58 -22.03 28.38 7.77
C THR A 58 -22.89 27.12 7.70
N ASP A 59 -24.21 27.31 7.72
CA ASP A 59 -25.17 26.20 7.67
C ASP A 59 -24.90 25.13 8.75
N ASP A 60 -24.41 25.56 9.93
CA ASP A 60 -24.13 24.71 11.09
C ASP A 60 -23.10 23.57 10.84
N ARG A 61 -22.21 23.71 9.85
CA ARG A 61 -21.18 22.70 9.51
C ARG A 61 -20.29 22.26 10.67
N ASP A 62 -20.00 23.15 11.60
CA ASP A 62 -19.21 22.80 12.79
C ASP A 62 -19.99 21.88 13.75
N LEU A 63 -21.32 21.89 13.71
CA LEU A 63 -22.15 20.94 14.46
C LEU A 63 -22.02 19.51 13.90
N GLU A 64 -21.90 19.34 12.59
CA GLU A 64 -21.67 18.03 11.96
C GLU A 64 -20.32 17.43 12.40
N VAL A 65 -19.28 18.27 12.43
CA VAL A 65 -17.96 17.91 12.97
C VAL A 65 -18.08 17.52 14.44
N TYR A 66 -18.80 18.32 15.23
CA TYR A 66 -18.98 18.06 16.64
C TYR A 66 -19.75 16.76 16.93
N ASP A 67 -20.81 16.46 16.18
CA ASP A 67 -21.58 15.22 16.33
C ASP A 67 -20.71 13.97 16.12
N THR A 68 -19.87 14.01 15.09
CA THR A 68 -18.89 12.94 14.80
C THR A 68 -18.00 12.67 16.02
N TYR A 69 -17.50 13.73 16.66
CA TYR A 69 -16.63 13.64 17.84
C TYR A 69 -17.38 13.35 19.14
N LEU A 70 -18.69 13.61 19.23
CA LEU A 70 -19.49 13.17 20.36
C LEU A 70 -19.71 11.65 20.36
N GLN A 71 -19.85 11.07 19.17
CA GLN A 71 -20.01 9.62 19.00
C GLN A 71 -18.67 8.88 19.12
N SER A 72 -17.59 9.50 18.61
CA SER A 72 -16.22 8.99 18.69
C SER A 72 -15.30 10.08 19.26
N PRO A 73 -15.15 10.15 20.60
CA PRO A 73 -14.37 11.19 21.26
C PRO A 73 -12.97 11.36 20.66
N PRO A 74 -12.54 12.61 20.40
CA PRO A 74 -11.19 12.84 19.92
C PRO A 74 -10.18 12.49 21.02
N GLY A 75 -8.92 12.36 20.60
CA GLY A 75 -7.78 12.53 21.49
C GLY A 75 -7.81 13.85 22.29
N LEU A 76 -6.71 14.20 22.95
CA LEU A 76 -6.68 15.46 23.72
C LEU A 76 -6.77 16.69 22.80
N VAL A 77 -6.28 16.59 21.55
CA VAL A 77 -6.19 17.69 20.59
C VAL A 77 -6.81 17.28 19.25
N VAL A 78 -7.48 18.21 18.59
CA VAL A 78 -7.98 18.04 17.21
C VAL A 78 -7.15 18.89 16.26
N SER A 79 -6.61 18.28 15.20
CA SER A 79 -5.76 18.99 14.24
C SER A 79 -6.53 20.11 13.53
N GLY A 80 -5.93 21.29 13.53
CA GLY A 80 -6.50 22.54 13.02
C GLY A 80 -7.66 23.09 13.85
N GLY A 81 -8.07 22.46 14.96
CA GLY A 81 -9.29 22.78 15.69
C GLY A 81 -9.08 23.12 17.17
N THR A 82 -10.20 23.17 17.89
CA THR A 82 -10.25 23.37 19.34
C THR A 82 -11.05 22.28 20.04
N VAL A 83 -10.73 22.03 21.30
CA VAL A 83 -11.43 21.09 22.17
C VAL A 83 -11.81 21.78 23.46
N LEU A 84 -13.09 21.76 23.82
CA LEU A 84 -13.63 22.21 25.10
C LEU A 84 -14.08 21.00 25.91
N ARG A 85 -13.45 20.75 27.06
CA ARG A 85 -13.80 19.62 27.93
C ARG A 85 -13.80 19.96 29.41
N HIS A 86 -14.63 19.25 30.14
CA HIS A 86 -14.65 19.27 31.61
C HIS A 86 -14.01 17.99 32.15
N VAL A 87 -13.27 18.12 33.25
CA VAL A 87 -12.56 17.02 33.90
C VAL A 87 -12.84 17.03 35.40
N ASP A 88 -13.39 15.95 35.91
CA ASP A 88 -13.64 15.72 37.34
C ASP A 88 -12.60 14.78 37.91
N ILE A 89 -11.82 15.28 38.87
CA ILE A 89 -10.72 14.56 39.52
C ILE A 89 -11.17 14.13 40.92
N PRO A 90 -11.25 12.83 41.22
CA PRO A 90 -11.67 12.34 42.54
C PRO A 90 -10.70 12.73 43.66
N PRO A 91 -11.15 12.69 44.93
CA PRO A 91 -10.28 12.86 46.08
C PRO A 91 -9.13 11.83 46.11
N ASN A 92 -7.93 12.26 46.49
CA ASN A 92 -6.69 11.48 46.52
C ASN A 92 -6.29 10.84 45.17
N THR A 93 -6.67 11.45 44.05
CA THR A 93 -6.31 10.96 42.72
C THR A 93 -5.26 11.86 42.07
N LYS A 94 -4.36 11.25 41.31
CA LYS A 94 -3.41 11.93 40.42
C LYS A 94 -3.54 11.33 39.03
N CYS A 95 -3.50 12.16 37.98
CA CYS A 95 -3.42 11.65 36.61
C CYS A 95 -1.99 11.17 36.31
N THR A 96 -1.77 10.52 35.17
CA THR A 96 -0.42 10.24 34.66
C THR A 96 0.30 11.54 34.31
N MET A 97 1.62 11.58 34.48
CA MET A 97 2.45 12.70 34.02
C MET A 97 2.49 12.67 32.48
N HIS A 98 2.03 13.73 31.81
CA HIS A 98 1.89 13.76 30.35
C HIS A 98 2.11 15.17 29.79
N ARG A 99 2.17 15.30 28.46
CA ARG A 99 2.15 16.59 27.72
C ARG A 99 1.42 16.41 26.40
N THR A 100 1.09 17.51 25.73
CA THR A 100 0.39 17.51 24.43
C THR A 100 1.00 18.56 23.51
N VAL A 101 0.88 18.39 22.18
CA VAL A 101 1.30 19.43 21.21
C VAL A 101 0.18 20.47 21.08
N SER A 102 -0.16 21.10 22.20
CA SER A 102 -1.22 22.09 22.30
C SER A 102 -0.88 23.24 23.21
N LEU A 103 -1.64 24.31 23.04
CA LEU A 103 -1.82 25.35 24.03
C LEU A 103 -3.11 25.04 24.80
N ASP A 104 -2.98 24.82 26.11
CA ASP A 104 -4.12 24.49 26.97
C ASP A 104 -4.41 25.62 27.96
N TYR A 105 -5.68 25.93 28.10
CA TYR A 105 -6.20 26.82 29.14
C TYR A 105 -6.95 25.97 30.16
N GLY A 106 -6.28 25.59 31.24
CA GLY A 106 -6.84 24.78 32.33
C GLY A 106 -7.35 25.66 33.46
N CYS A 107 -8.68 25.77 33.63
CA CYS A 107 -9.32 26.61 34.65
C CYS A 107 -9.96 25.74 35.74
N VAL A 108 -9.68 26.04 37.02
CA VAL A 108 -10.34 25.35 38.14
C VAL A 108 -11.74 25.94 38.35
N LEU A 109 -12.78 25.12 38.15
CA LEU A 109 -14.17 25.54 38.34
C LEU A 109 -14.68 25.27 39.75
N GLU A 110 -14.27 24.16 40.36
CA GLU A 110 -14.66 23.75 41.72
C GLU A 110 -13.48 23.00 42.38
N GLY A 111 -13.35 23.12 43.71
CA GLY A 111 -12.28 22.46 44.48
C GLY A 111 -10.90 23.12 44.35
N GLU A 112 -9.87 22.33 44.63
CA GLU A 112 -8.45 22.70 44.50
C GLU A 112 -7.66 21.54 43.88
N VAL A 113 -6.67 21.86 43.05
CA VAL A 113 -5.82 20.88 42.36
C VAL A 113 -4.38 21.37 42.37
N GLN A 114 -3.43 20.47 42.52
CA GLN A 114 -2.02 20.77 42.37
C GLN A 114 -1.56 20.44 40.94
N LEU A 115 -0.87 21.39 40.31
CA LEU A 115 -0.13 21.21 39.08
C LEU A 115 1.33 20.93 39.44
N LEU A 116 1.84 19.74 39.08
CA LEU A 116 3.23 19.34 39.21
C LEU A 116 3.87 19.29 37.82
N LEU A 117 5.07 19.87 37.68
CA LEU A 117 5.89 19.80 36.47
C LEU A 117 7.02 18.77 36.63
N ASP A 118 7.58 18.30 35.52
CA ASP A 118 8.69 17.36 35.49
C ASP A 118 10.00 17.89 36.12
N SER A 119 10.15 19.22 36.19
CA SER A 119 11.21 19.88 36.96
C SER A 119 11.12 19.65 38.48
N GLY A 120 9.97 19.17 38.97
CA GLY A 120 9.63 19.05 40.38
C GLY A 120 8.99 20.32 40.97
N GLU A 121 8.82 21.38 40.17
CA GLU A 121 8.06 22.55 40.59
C GLU A 121 6.56 22.23 40.67
N GLU A 122 5.91 22.69 41.75
CA GLU A 122 4.49 22.48 41.98
C GLU A 122 3.76 23.77 42.38
N ARG A 123 2.49 23.88 41.98
CA ARG A 123 1.58 24.93 42.46
C ARG A 123 0.19 24.38 42.72
N THR A 124 -0.38 24.73 43.88
CA THR A 124 -1.79 24.51 44.17
C THR A 124 -2.63 25.61 43.53
N MET A 125 -3.57 25.21 42.69
CA MET A 125 -4.56 26.04 42.03
C MET A 125 -5.91 25.91 42.72
N LYS A 126 -6.60 27.02 42.90
CA LYS A 126 -7.91 27.14 43.53
C LYS A 126 -8.94 27.58 42.50
N ARG A 127 -10.22 27.47 42.86
CA ARG A 127 -11.34 27.97 42.05
C ARG A 127 -11.06 29.36 41.46
N GLY A 128 -11.14 29.45 40.14
CA GLY A 128 -10.89 30.67 39.35
C GLY A 128 -9.46 30.80 38.83
N ASP A 129 -8.51 30.01 39.33
CA ASP A 129 -7.13 30.01 38.81
C ASP A 129 -7.06 29.32 37.44
N VAL A 130 -6.18 29.83 36.58
CA VAL A 130 -5.98 29.35 35.21
C VAL A 130 -4.51 29.01 35.00
N ALA A 131 -4.24 27.79 34.52
CA ALA A 131 -2.95 27.37 34.01
C ALA A 131 -2.90 27.57 32.50
N ILE A 132 -1.82 28.20 32.04
CA ILE A 132 -1.51 28.33 30.61
C ILE A 132 -0.43 27.31 30.29
N GLN A 133 -0.84 26.19 29.72
CA GLN A 133 0.03 25.06 29.46
C GLN A 133 0.55 25.10 28.03
N ARG A 134 1.87 25.14 27.87
CA ARG A 134 2.54 25.38 26.58
C ARG A 134 3.35 24.15 26.17
N GLY A 135 2.67 23.02 26.01
CA GLY A 135 3.30 21.73 25.68
C GLY A 135 4.27 21.19 26.74
N THR A 136 4.05 21.55 28.01
CA THR A 136 4.88 21.14 29.15
C THR A 136 4.47 19.78 29.72
N MET A 137 5.44 18.98 30.16
CA MET A 137 5.21 17.74 30.92
C MET A 137 4.65 18.09 32.30
N HIS A 138 3.49 17.52 32.64
CA HIS A 138 2.74 17.92 33.81
C HIS A 138 1.85 16.82 34.38
N GLN A 139 1.46 16.97 35.64
CA GLN A 139 0.56 16.09 36.36
C GLN A 139 -0.42 16.90 37.20
N TRP A 140 -1.70 16.55 37.12
CA TRP A 140 -2.78 17.09 37.95
C TRP A 140 -3.04 16.18 39.14
N ILE A 141 -3.03 16.74 40.35
CA ILE A 141 -3.14 16.00 41.60
C ILE A 141 -4.23 16.63 42.47
N ASN A 142 -5.30 15.89 42.73
CA ASN A 142 -6.27 16.25 43.77
C ASN A 142 -5.82 15.63 45.11
N GLN A 143 -5.21 16.45 45.97
CA GLN A 143 -4.74 16.05 47.29
C GLN A 143 -5.84 16.02 48.35
N SER A 144 -7.05 16.48 48.03
CA SER A 144 -8.17 16.47 48.97
C SER A 144 -8.54 15.04 49.31
N LYS A 145 -8.85 14.80 50.59
CA LYS A 145 -9.28 13.48 51.06
C LYS A 145 -10.79 13.24 50.88
N THR A 146 -11.55 14.31 50.66
CA THR A 146 -13.02 14.28 50.66
C THR A 146 -13.63 15.01 49.47
N GLU A 147 -12.99 16.07 48.97
CA GLU A 147 -13.57 16.96 47.97
C GLU A 147 -13.14 16.58 46.55
N TRP A 148 -14.10 16.60 45.63
CA TRP A 148 -13.84 16.51 44.20
C TRP A 148 -13.38 17.85 43.64
N THR A 149 -12.60 17.79 42.58
CA THR A 149 -12.15 18.98 41.85
C THR A 149 -12.62 18.91 40.40
N ARG A 150 -13.14 20.02 39.86
CA ARG A 150 -13.49 20.15 38.45
C ARG A 150 -12.60 21.16 37.76
N MET A 151 -12.09 20.78 36.61
CA MET A 151 -11.37 21.65 35.69
C MET A 151 -12.13 21.80 34.37
N LEU A 152 -12.01 22.97 33.76
CA LEU A 152 -12.35 23.24 32.36
C LEU A 152 -11.06 23.35 31.55
N PHE A 153 -10.98 22.64 30.45
CA PHE A 153 -9.88 22.78 29.50
C PHE A 153 -10.39 23.28 28.15
N VAL A 154 -9.68 24.28 27.62
CA VAL A 154 -9.74 24.65 26.20
C VAL A 154 -8.38 24.32 25.60
N LEU A 155 -8.35 23.38 24.65
CA LEU A 155 -7.12 22.95 23.99
C LEU A 155 -7.13 23.44 22.54
N GLN A 156 -6.01 23.98 22.08
CA GLN A 156 -5.77 24.39 20.71
C GLN A 156 -4.50 23.73 20.19
N GLU A 157 -4.53 23.18 18.98
CA GLU A 157 -3.32 22.64 18.34
C GLU A 157 -2.22 23.71 18.28
N SER A 158 -1.00 23.29 18.63
CA SER A 158 0.20 24.11 18.47
C SER A 158 1.12 23.48 17.41
N LYS A 159 2.09 24.26 16.93
CA LYS A 159 3.19 23.65 16.16
C LYS A 159 4.03 22.78 17.10
N PRO A 160 4.60 21.65 16.63
CA PRO A 160 5.60 20.90 17.38
C PRO A 160 6.66 21.82 17.97
N LEU A 161 6.96 21.65 19.26
CA LEU A 161 7.99 22.43 19.95
C LEU A 161 9.36 21.79 19.74
N GLU A 162 10.36 22.64 19.57
CA GLU A 162 11.77 22.27 19.61
C GLU A 162 12.38 22.91 20.86
N ILE A 163 12.80 22.08 21.83
CA ILE A 163 13.38 22.53 23.09
C ILE A 163 14.65 21.74 23.35
N ALA A 164 15.75 22.43 23.64
CA ALA A 164 17.05 21.80 23.91
C ALA A 164 17.56 20.85 22.79
N GLY A 165 17.14 21.09 21.54
CA GLY A 165 17.51 20.25 20.39
C GLY A 165 16.65 18.99 20.22
N GLU A 166 15.65 18.78 21.08
CA GLU A 166 14.66 17.72 20.94
C GLU A 166 13.36 18.27 20.35
N ARG A 167 12.84 17.59 19.32
CA ARG A 167 11.53 17.87 18.72
C ARG A 167 10.48 16.98 19.37
N PHE A 168 9.44 17.59 19.93
CA PHE A 168 8.33 16.84 20.52
C PHE A 168 7.26 16.54 19.47
N VAL A 169 6.95 15.25 19.28
CA VAL A 169 6.02 14.75 18.24
C VAL A 169 4.96 13.84 18.86
N PRO A 170 3.74 13.78 18.29
CA PRO A 170 2.67 12.85 18.70
C PRO A 170 3.14 11.40 18.95
N LEU A 171 3.08 10.88 20.19
CA LEU A 171 3.05 9.44 20.45
C LEU A 171 1.63 8.92 20.17
N ARG A 172 1.56 7.66 19.74
CA ARG A 172 0.51 7.17 18.84
C ARG A 172 -0.69 6.54 19.55
N SER A 173 -1.86 6.63 18.90
CA SER A 173 -2.65 5.44 18.60
C SER A 173 -3.11 5.43 17.13
N SER A 174 -3.34 4.21 16.65
CA SER A 174 -3.94 3.86 15.38
C SER A 174 -5.37 4.40 15.22
N THR A 175 -5.79 4.46 13.95
CA THR A 175 -7.16 4.61 13.41
C THR A 175 -7.83 5.98 13.55
N GLN A 176 -7.71 6.78 12.49
CA GLN A 176 -8.88 7.46 11.91
C GLN A 176 -8.88 7.25 10.38
N VAL A 177 -10.01 6.77 9.87
CA VAL A 177 -10.31 6.54 8.45
C VAL A 177 -10.59 7.90 7.78
N PRO A 178 -10.34 8.07 6.46
CA PRO A 178 -10.42 9.37 5.79
C PRO A 178 -11.83 9.95 5.77
N SER A 179 -11.93 11.27 5.87
CA SER A 179 -13.17 12.02 5.65
C SER A 179 -13.50 12.09 4.16
N GLU A 180 -14.73 11.66 3.88
CA GLU A 180 -15.72 12.04 2.86
C GLU A 180 -15.24 12.79 1.61
N ARG A 181 -15.25 12.07 0.49
CA ARG A 181 -15.56 12.66 -0.80
C ARG A 181 -16.32 11.67 -1.67
N LEU A 182 -17.63 11.65 -1.48
CA LEU A 182 -18.53 10.87 -2.31
C LEU A 182 -19.89 11.56 -2.39
N GLU A 183 -19.95 12.66 -3.13
CA GLU A 183 -21.12 13.03 -3.93
C GLU A 183 -20.78 14.13 -4.95
N GLU A 184 -21.57 14.16 -6.03
CA GLU A 184 -21.37 14.76 -7.37
C GLU A 184 -20.54 13.86 -8.32
N THR A 185 -21.09 13.10 -9.27
CA THR A 185 -22.32 13.22 -10.06
C THR A 185 -22.64 11.86 -10.71
N ILE A 186 -23.89 11.36 -10.62
CA ILE A 186 -24.67 10.50 -11.57
C ILE A 186 -25.76 9.73 -10.76
N SER A 187 -26.97 9.63 -11.34
CA SER A 187 -28.27 9.24 -10.76
C SER A 187 -28.33 7.85 -10.11
N GLY A 188 -29.08 7.76 -8.99
CA GLY A 188 -29.15 6.60 -8.12
C GLY A 188 -30.25 5.58 -8.42
N GLU A 189 -29.97 4.61 -9.30
CA GLU A 189 -30.75 3.36 -9.34
C GLU A 189 -29.92 2.06 -9.29
N ASP A 190 -28.58 2.11 -9.20
CA ASP A 190 -27.74 0.89 -9.08
C ASP A 190 -26.67 1.04 -7.98
N ARG A 191 -27.09 1.12 -6.71
CA ARG A 191 -26.16 1.08 -5.57
C ARG A 191 -26.36 -0.17 -4.72
N ILE A 192 -25.34 -1.03 -4.80
CA ILE A 192 -25.09 -2.20 -3.94
C ILE A 192 -24.77 -1.70 -2.53
N GLU A 193 -25.44 -2.27 -1.53
CA GLU A 193 -25.27 -1.99 -0.10
C GLU A 193 -23.86 -2.41 0.38
N GLU A 194 -23.09 -1.46 0.90
CA GLU A 194 -21.93 -1.74 1.74
C GLU A 194 -22.41 -2.15 3.15
N LEU A 195 -21.99 -3.33 3.60
CA LEU A 195 -22.33 -3.90 4.90
C LEU A 195 -21.74 -3.05 6.04
N SER A 196 -22.54 -2.84 7.08
CA SER A 196 -22.36 -1.87 8.17
C SER A 196 -21.20 -2.16 9.14
N ASP A 197 -20.53 -1.08 9.56
CA ASP A 197 -19.41 -0.98 10.51
C ASP A 197 -19.78 -1.23 12.00
N SER A 198 -20.42 -2.36 12.30
CA SER A 198 -20.95 -2.61 13.65
C SER A 198 -20.27 -3.78 14.38
N GLU A 199 -18.93 -3.87 14.42
CA GLU A 199 -18.21 -4.71 15.42
C GLU A 199 -16.79 -4.18 15.74
N LEU A 200 -16.64 -2.88 16.06
CA LEU A 200 -15.41 -2.36 16.68
C LEU A 200 -15.62 -2.28 18.19
N GLY A 201 -15.04 -3.25 18.91
CA GLY A 201 -14.98 -3.26 20.37
C GLY A 201 -14.16 -2.09 20.91
N SER A 202 -14.67 -1.50 21.98
CA SER A 202 -14.08 -0.42 22.78
C SER A 202 -12.84 -0.87 23.55
N GLU A 203 -11.68 -0.24 23.30
CA GLU A 203 -10.57 -0.21 24.25
C GLU A 203 -10.09 1.25 24.40
N ASP A 204 -10.21 1.76 25.63
CA ASP A 204 -10.05 3.15 26.10
C ASP A 204 -8.58 3.67 26.01
N GLU A 205 -8.36 4.88 25.48
CA GLU A 205 -8.16 6.19 26.16
C GLU A 205 -6.87 6.36 27.00
N TYR A 206 -5.69 6.54 26.36
CA TYR A 206 -4.57 7.37 26.87
C TYR A 206 -3.69 7.87 25.70
N GLU A 207 -3.74 9.16 25.34
CA GLU A 207 -2.71 9.80 24.49
C GLU A 207 -1.62 10.40 25.39
N ASP A 208 -0.69 9.57 25.85
CA ASP A 208 0.55 10.02 26.50
C ASP A 208 1.64 10.27 25.43
N MET A 209 2.47 11.29 25.65
CA MET A 209 3.47 11.84 24.73
C MET A 209 4.87 11.79 25.32
N GLY A 210 5.65 10.79 24.92
CA GLY A 210 7.07 10.62 25.21
C GLY A 210 7.99 11.44 24.30
N THR A 211 9.29 11.21 24.45
CA THR A 211 10.33 11.71 23.55
C THR A 211 10.45 10.77 22.36
N ALA A 212 10.63 11.31 21.14
CA ALA A 212 10.97 10.47 19.99
C ALA A 212 12.20 9.62 20.33
N THR A 213 12.13 8.32 20.05
CA THR A 213 13.27 7.41 20.21
C THR A 213 14.45 7.87 19.34
N ALA A 214 15.67 7.43 19.65
CA ALA A 214 16.84 7.81 18.86
C ALA A 214 16.68 7.38 17.38
N GLU A 215 16.04 6.24 17.15
CA GLU A 215 15.70 5.71 15.84
C GLU A 215 14.69 6.62 15.11
N GLU A 216 13.63 7.07 15.80
CA GLU A 216 12.64 7.99 15.22
C GLU A 216 13.25 9.35 14.89
N GLN A 217 14.12 9.88 15.75
CA GLN A 217 14.86 11.11 15.46
C GLN A 217 15.76 10.96 14.22
N ALA A 218 16.44 9.82 14.08
CA ALA A 218 17.26 9.52 12.91
C ALA A 218 16.42 9.39 11.63
N ASN A 219 15.25 8.74 11.71
CA ASN A 219 14.33 8.60 10.58
C ASN A 219 13.76 9.95 10.14
N ILE A 220 13.34 10.81 11.08
CA ILE A 220 12.86 12.16 10.78
C ILE A 220 13.97 12.97 10.09
N ALA A 221 15.20 12.95 10.64
CA ALA A 221 16.33 13.67 10.06
C ALA A 221 16.65 13.19 8.63
N TYR A 222 16.61 11.87 8.39
CA TYR A 222 16.78 11.31 7.05
C TYR A 222 15.68 11.80 6.09
N LEU A 223 14.41 11.69 6.48
CA LEU A 223 13.27 12.07 5.63
C LEU A 223 13.29 13.56 5.30
N ASP A 224 13.63 14.41 6.26
CA ASP A 224 13.80 15.85 6.05
C ASP A 224 14.97 16.15 5.10
N SER A 225 16.04 15.35 5.11
CA SER A 225 17.18 15.50 4.20
C SER A 225 16.88 15.17 2.73
N VAL A 226 15.91 14.29 2.47
CA VAL A 226 15.52 13.87 1.12
C VAL A 226 14.25 14.55 0.61
N ARG A 227 13.49 15.20 1.50
CA ARG A 227 12.26 15.91 1.17
C ARG A 227 12.52 17.00 0.14
N ILE A 228 11.67 17.05 -0.89
CA ILE A 228 11.72 18.09 -1.90
C ILE A 228 11.28 19.42 -1.26
N PRO A 229 12.12 20.47 -1.22
CA PRO A 229 11.79 21.73 -0.54
C PRO A 229 10.88 22.64 -1.37
N LEU A 230 10.64 22.29 -2.63
CA LEU A 230 9.80 23.05 -3.54
C LEU A 230 8.33 22.73 -3.28
N LYS A 231 7.55 23.77 -2.93
CA LYS A 231 6.10 23.71 -2.88
C LYS A 231 5.54 24.80 -3.79
N GLU A 232 4.67 24.42 -4.71
CA GLU A 232 3.97 25.36 -5.59
C GLU A 232 2.83 26.05 -4.82
N ASP A 233 2.62 27.34 -5.06
CA ASP A 233 1.50 28.09 -4.49
C ASP A 233 0.15 27.68 -5.11
N LEU A 234 0.16 27.06 -6.30
CA LEU A 234 -1.04 26.62 -6.99
C LEU A 234 -1.56 25.30 -6.39
N GLU A 235 -2.67 25.38 -5.67
CA GLU A 235 -3.35 24.19 -5.17
C GLU A 235 -4.30 23.57 -6.19
N THR A 236 -4.11 22.28 -6.47
CA THR A 236 -4.94 21.47 -7.37
C THR A 236 -5.47 20.24 -6.63
N SER A 237 -6.38 19.49 -7.27
CA SER A 237 -6.79 18.19 -6.73
C SER A 237 -5.59 17.24 -6.57
N THR A 238 -4.65 17.27 -7.52
CA THR A 238 -3.41 16.49 -7.47
C THR A 238 -2.55 16.87 -6.26
N SER A 239 -2.27 18.17 -6.06
CA SER A 239 -1.40 18.59 -4.96
C SER A 239 -2.03 18.32 -3.59
N ARG A 240 -3.35 18.54 -3.44
CA ARG A 240 -4.07 18.18 -2.21
C ARG A 240 -4.02 16.68 -1.92
N THR A 241 -4.30 15.84 -2.92
CA THR A 241 -4.27 14.38 -2.73
C THR A 241 -2.86 13.87 -2.43
N GLN A 242 -1.82 14.49 -3.03
CA GLN A 242 -0.42 14.18 -2.74
C GLN A 242 -0.07 14.54 -1.29
N ASP A 243 -0.44 15.74 -0.83
CA ASP A 243 -0.22 16.19 0.56
C ASP A 243 -0.98 15.30 1.56
N GLU A 244 -2.23 14.94 1.28
CA GLU A 244 -3.04 14.01 2.09
C GLU A 244 -2.41 12.62 2.18
N THR A 245 -1.95 12.08 1.04
CA THR A 245 -1.28 10.79 0.99
C THR A 245 -0.01 10.80 1.82
N LEU A 246 0.80 11.86 1.68
CA LEU A 246 2.02 12.01 2.45
C LEU A 246 1.74 12.08 3.95
N LYS A 247 0.71 12.82 4.39
CA LYS A 247 0.31 12.90 5.80
C LYS A 247 0.00 11.53 6.41
N VAL A 248 -0.58 10.61 5.63
CA VAL A 248 -0.95 9.27 6.11
C VAL A 248 0.26 8.30 6.10
N ILE A 249 1.20 8.50 5.18
CA ILE A 249 2.40 7.65 5.06
C ILE A 249 3.49 8.05 6.05
N LEU A 250 3.68 9.35 6.26
CA LEU A 250 4.82 9.89 7.00
C LEU A 250 4.97 9.30 8.42
N PRO A 251 3.91 9.08 9.21
CA PRO A 251 4.04 8.46 10.55
C PRO A 251 4.62 7.04 10.52
N PHE A 252 4.44 6.31 9.42
CA PHE A 252 5.02 4.97 9.22
C PHE A 252 6.50 5.04 8.84
N LEU A 253 6.94 6.11 8.18
CA LEU A 253 8.34 6.28 7.78
C LEU A 253 9.19 6.93 8.89
N GLU A 254 8.60 7.86 9.64
CA GLU A 254 9.25 8.56 10.76
C GLU A 254 9.36 7.66 12.00
N GLY A 255 8.47 6.68 12.14
CA GLY A 255 8.65 5.66 13.17
C GLY A 255 7.98 4.33 12.87
N ASN A 256 7.15 3.82 13.77
CA ASN A 256 6.72 2.42 13.78
C ASN A 256 5.32 2.24 14.43
N PRO A 257 4.24 2.76 13.82
CA PRO A 257 2.91 2.77 14.41
C PRO A 257 2.30 1.39 14.64
N ASN A 258 2.83 0.36 13.98
CA ASN A 258 2.41 -1.01 14.18
C ASN A 258 3.14 -1.71 15.34
N ASP A 259 4.12 -1.03 15.96
CA ASP A 259 4.98 -1.57 17.02
C ASP A 259 5.65 -2.90 16.62
N PHE A 260 6.19 -2.93 15.40
CA PHE A 260 6.93 -4.08 14.90
C PHE A 260 8.35 -4.10 15.46
N PRO A 261 8.99 -5.27 15.64
CA PRO A 261 10.41 -5.32 15.93
C PRO A 261 11.21 -4.55 14.88
N LEU A 262 12.16 -3.72 15.32
CA LEU A 262 13.04 -2.96 14.42
C LEU A 262 14.25 -3.79 14.00
N ASN A 263 14.72 -3.55 12.78
CA ASN A 263 15.97 -4.10 12.26
C ASN A 263 17.16 -3.21 12.71
N THR A 264 18.39 -3.59 12.34
CA THR A 264 19.59 -2.82 12.74
C THR A 264 19.65 -1.39 12.17
N HIS A 265 18.76 -1.06 11.24
CA HIS A 265 18.64 0.26 10.62
C HIS A 265 17.55 1.14 11.26
N GLY A 266 16.90 0.68 12.33
CA GLY A 266 15.83 1.44 13.00
C GLY A 266 14.51 1.48 12.20
N ILE A 267 14.31 0.50 11.32
CA ILE A 267 13.11 0.35 10.47
C ILE A 267 12.41 -0.97 10.84
N PRO A 268 11.07 -1.07 10.72
CA PRO A 268 10.37 -2.33 10.99
C PRO A 268 10.91 -3.54 10.20
N GLN A 269 11.10 -4.67 10.89
CA GLN A 269 11.42 -5.95 10.28
C GLN A 269 10.27 -6.45 9.41
N LEU A 270 10.59 -7.30 8.44
CA LEU A 270 9.58 -8.03 7.66
C LEU A 270 8.79 -8.98 8.58
N GLN A 271 7.47 -8.81 8.65
CA GLN A 271 6.58 -9.61 9.48
C GLN A 271 6.24 -10.96 8.81
N ARG A 272 7.29 -11.71 8.45
CA ARG A 272 7.24 -12.93 7.62
C ARG A 272 6.14 -13.90 8.03
N LYS A 273 6.07 -14.27 9.32
CA LYS A 273 5.06 -15.22 9.83
C LYS A 273 3.62 -14.74 9.60
N LYS A 274 3.36 -13.43 9.76
CA LYS A 274 2.04 -12.85 9.53
C LYS A 274 1.68 -12.85 8.04
N HIS A 275 2.65 -12.55 7.18
CA HIS A 275 2.42 -12.55 5.73
C HIS A 275 2.24 -13.96 5.17
N ILE A 276 2.95 -14.97 5.70
CA ILE A 276 2.72 -16.38 5.36
C ILE A 276 1.29 -16.78 5.73
N ALA A 277 0.88 -16.56 6.98
CA ALA A 277 -0.47 -16.90 7.43
C ALA A 277 -1.56 -16.22 6.59
N TYR A 278 -1.34 -14.96 6.20
CA TYR A 278 -2.23 -14.22 5.31
C TYR A 278 -2.34 -14.84 3.90
N LEU A 279 -1.22 -15.30 3.33
CA LEU A 279 -1.20 -15.87 1.98
C LEU A 279 -1.76 -17.30 1.96
N GLU A 280 -1.61 -18.07 3.04
CA GLU A 280 -2.28 -19.35 3.22
C GLU A 280 -3.81 -19.16 3.28
N ASP A 281 -4.28 -18.19 4.06
CA ASP A 281 -5.71 -17.83 4.13
C ASP A 281 -6.26 -17.39 2.76
N ALA A 282 -5.44 -16.68 1.96
CA ALA A 282 -5.81 -16.29 0.60
C ALA A 282 -5.96 -17.47 -0.38
N LEU A 283 -5.54 -18.69 -0.01
CA LEU A 283 -5.72 -19.89 -0.82
C LEU A 283 -6.98 -20.69 -0.44
N ASP A 284 -7.73 -20.25 0.56
CA ASP A 284 -8.96 -20.88 1.04
C ASP A 284 -10.23 -20.20 0.50
N ASP A 285 -11.38 -20.46 1.12
CA ASP A 285 -12.69 -20.01 0.64
C ASP A 285 -12.94 -18.53 0.94
N TYR A 286 -13.51 -17.83 -0.05
CA TYR A 286 -13.88 -16.43 0.06
C TYR A 286 -15.39 -16.24 0.28
N PRO A 287 -15.82 -15.20 1.03
CA PRO A 287 -17.24 -14.89 1.20
C PRO A 287 -17.85 -14.34 -0.09
N SER A 288 -19.19 -14.35 -0.18
CA SER A 288 -19.94 -13.96 -1.40
C SER A 288 -19.63 -12.55 -1.91
N GLY A 289 -19.21 -11.62 -1.04
CA GLY A 289 -18.77 -10.28 -1.44
C GLY A 289 -17.57 -10.26 -2.41
N PHE A 290 -16.81 -11.36 -2.51
CA PHE A 290 -15.71 -11.50 -3.47
C PHE A 290 -16.16 -11.97 -4.86
N ALA A 291 -17.46 -12.03 -5.16
CA ALA A 291 -17.97 -12.41 -6.49
C ALA A 291 -17.36 -11.58 -7.63
N MET A 292 -17.01 -10.30 -7.38
CA MET A 292 -16.34 -9.44 -8.36
C MET A 292 -14.93 -9.93 -8.77
N MET A 293 -14.32 -10.81 -7.97
CA MET A 293 -13.03 -11.43 -8.24
C MET A 293 -13.13 -12.77 -8.99
N ASP A 294 -14.33 -13.23 -9.36
CA ASP A 294 -14.52 -14.55 -10.01
C ASP A 294 -13.76 -14.68 -11.33
N ALA A 295 -13.66 -13.60 -12.11
CA ALA A 295 -12.85 -13.58 -13.34
C ALA A 295 -11.31 -13.60 -13.07
N SER A 296 -10.91 -13.37 -11.82
CA SER A 296 -9.51 -13.23 -11.39
C SER A 296 -9.04 -14.35 -10.46
N ARG A 297 -9.77 -15.45 -10.31
CA ARG A 297 -9.35 -16.56 -9.44
C ARG A 297 -7.95 -17.13 -9.77
N PRO A 298 -7.52 -17.26 -11.03
CA PRO A 298 -6.15 -17.66 -11.34
C PRO A 298 -5.09 -16.71 -10.78
N TRP A 299 -5.41 -15.42 -10.71
CA TRP A 299 -4.52 -14.42 -10.15
C TRP A 299 -4.36 -14.55 -8.65
N ILE A 300 -5.43 -14.83 -7.91
CA ILE A 300 -5.36 -15.05 -6.44
C ILE A 300 -4.38 -16.19 -6.13
N ILE A 301 -4.50 -17.31 -6.83
CA ILE A 301 -3.63 -18.47 -6.67
C ILE A 301 -2.18 -18.10 -7.03
N TYR A 302 -1.96 -17.40 -8.15
CA TYR A 302 -0.64 -16.95 -8.54
C TYR A 302 -0.01 -16.04 -7.48
N TRP A 303 -0.72 -15.01 -7.04
CA TRP A 303 -0.22 -14.05 -6.06
C TRP A 303 0.14 -14.72 -4.73
N ALA A 304 -0.72 -15.63 -4.26
CA ALA A 304 -0.48 -16.36 -3.03
C ALA A 304 0.74 -17.29 -3.13
N LEU A 305 0.80 -18.16 -4.14
CA LEU A 305 1.92 -19.09 -4.32
C LEU A 305 3.25 -18.37 -4.58
N GLN A 306 3.22 -17.28 -5.35
CA GLN A 306 4.41 -16.46 -5.58
C GLN A 306 4.87 -15.81 -4.27
N GLY A 307 3.96 -15.22 -3.50
CA GLY A 307 4.26 -14.62 -2.20
C GLY A 307 4.83 -15.63 -1.19
N LEU A 308 4.25 -16.82 -1.11
CA LEU A 308 4.71 -17.90 -0.23
C LEU A 308 6.14 -18.33 -0.59
N THR A 309 6.40 -18.59 -1.88
CA THR A 309 7.76 -18.93 -2.33
C THR A 309 8.75 -17.78 -2.18
N ALA A 310 8.31 -16.52 -2.31
CA ALA A 310 9.13 -15.35 -2.00
C ALA A 310 9.47 -15.27 -0.50
N LEU A 311 8.58 -15.73 0.39
CA LEU A 311 8.83 -15.81 1.82
C LEU A 311 9.62 -17.06 2.24
N GLY A 312 9.93 -17.95 1.29
CA GLY A 312 10.76 -19.14 1.50
C GLY A 312 9.97 -20.42 1.80
N GLU A 313 8.64 -20.40 1.66
CA GLU A 313 7.80 -21.56 1.89
C GLU A 313 7.84 -22.55 0.71
N ASP A 314 7.72 -23.83 1.02
CA ASP A 314 7.57 -24.90 0.04
C ASP A 314 6.09 -25.09 -0.29
N VAL A 315 5.71 -24.74 -1.53
CA VAL A 315 4.33 -24.79 -2.01
C VAL A 315 3.97 -26.11 -2.70
N SER A 316 4.83 -27.13 -2.64
CA SER A 316 4.61 -28.42 -3.29
C SER A 316 3.35 -29.15 -2.81
N GLU A 317 2.87 -28.87 -1.60
CA GLU A 317 1.63 -29.46 -1.08
C GLU A 317 0.39 -29.00 -1.86
N HIS A 318 0.41 -27.79 -2.42
CA HIS A 318 -0.71 -27.26 -3.22
C HIS A 318 -0.77 -27.83 -4.63
N GLN A 319 0.27 -28.54 -5.09
CA GLN A 319 0.42 -29.05 -6.46
C GLN A 319 -0.86 -29.69 -7.02
N ARG A 320 -1.44 -30.65 -6.29
CA ARG A 320 -2.66 -31.36 -6.72
C ARG A 320 -3.87 -30.44 -6.79
N ARG A 321 -4.03 -29.55 -5.81
CA ARG A 321 -5.16 -28.62 -5.72
C ARG A 321 -5.08 -27.59 -6.85
N THR A 322 -3.89 -27.04 -7.11
CA THR A 322 -3.59 -26.12 -8.22
C THR A 322 -3.87 -26.76 -9.58
N ALA A 323 -3.36 -27.97 -9.83
CA ALA A 323 -3.62 -28.71 -11.07
C ALA A 323 -5.11 -28.96 -11.29
N HIS A 324 -5.83 -29.39 -10.24
CA HIS A 324 -7.26 -29.63 -10.32
C HIS A 324 -8.04 -28.34 -10.63
N THR A 325 -7.78 -27.25 -9.90
CA THR A 325 -8.46 -25.96 -10.12
C THR A 325 -8.29 -25.47 -11.56
N PHE A 326 -7.08 -25.54 -12.11
CA PHE A 326 -6.85 -25.08 -13.48
C PHE A 326 -7.32 -26.06 -14.55
N SER A 327 -7.45 -27.36 -14.24
CA SER A 327 -8.12 -28.29 -15.16
C SER A 327 -9.58 -27.89 -15.43
N LEU A 328 -10.25 -27.28 -14.44
CA LEU A 328 -11.63 -26.79 -14.56
C LEU A 328 -11.72 -25.43 -15.28
N ALA A 329 -10.66 -24.62 -15.20
CA ALA A 329 -10.60 -23.30 -15.83
C ALA A 329 -9.98 -23.33 -17.25
N GLN A 330 -9.43 -24.47 -17.67
CA GLN A 330 -8.84 -24.62 -19.01
C GLN A 330 -9.94 -24.72 -20.06
N HIS A 331 -9.92 -23.80 -21.02
CA HIS A 331 -10.94 -23.75 -22.06
C HIS A 331 -10.69 -24.85 -23.10
N PRO A 332 -11.75 -25.54 -23.61
CA PRO A 332 -11.60 -26.62 -24.60
C PRO A 332 -10.86 -26.20 -25.88
N GLU A 333 -11.01 -24.94 -26.30
CA GLU A 333 -10.33 -24.39 -27.47
C GLU A 333 -8.95 -23.78 -27.17
N GLY A 334 -8.46 -23.92 -25.93
CA GLY A 334 -7.14 -23.49 -25.48
C GLY A 334 -7.13 -22.21 -24.66
N GLY A 335 -6.11 -22.10 -23.81
CA GLY A 335 -5.99 -21.04 -22.80
C GLY A 335 -6.77 -21.37 -21.52
N PHE A 336 -6.61 -20.51 -20.51
CA PHE A 336 -7.35 -20.57 -19.25
C PHE A 336 -8.25 -19.33 -19.11
N GLY A 337 -9.47 -19.52 -18.60
CA GLY A 337 -10.37 -18.45 -18.15
C GLY A 337 -10.22 -18.15 -16.66
N GLY A 338 -11.05 -17.25 -16.13
CA GLY A 338 -11.10 -16.96 -14.68
C GLY A 338 -11.74 -18.07 -13.86
N GLY A 339 -12.54 -18.94 -14.48
CA GLY A 339 -13.21 -20.05 -13.82
C GLY A 339 -13.91 -20.95 -14.83
N TYR A 340 -14.60 -21.98 -14.32
CA TYR A 340 -15.35 -22.91 -15.17
C TYR A 340 -16.38 -22.16 -16.03
N GLY A 341 -16.39 -22.44 -17.34
CA GLY A 341 -17.31 -21.85 -18.30
C GLY A 341 -16.98 -20.42 -18.74
N GLN A 342 -15.93 -19.79 -18.19
CA GLN A 342 -15.49 -18.48 -18.66
C GLN A 342 -14.59 -18.59 -19.90
N TYR A 343 -14.60 -17.55 -20.74
CA TYR A 343 -13.72 -17.47 -21.91
C TYR A 343 -12.24 -17.51 -21.52
N ALA A 344 -11.42 -18.12 -22.39
CA ALA A 344 -9.98 -18.04 -22.28
C ALA A 344 -9.48 -16.60 -22.38
N HIS A 345 -8.53 -16.25 -21.51
CA HIS A 345 -7.97 -14.90 -21.43
C HIS A 345 -6.46 -14.98 -21.17
N LEU A 346 -5.66 -14.12 -21.82
CA LEU A 346 -4.20 -14.15 -21.74
C LEU A 346 -3.69 -13.91 -20.31
N ALA A 347 -4.29 -12.97 -19.57
CA ALA A 347 -3.96 -12.74 -18.16
C ALA A 347 -4.20 -13.98 -17.28
N CYS A 348 -5.36 -14.62 -17.44
CA CYS A 348 -5.71 -15.83 -16.70
C CYS A 348 -4.79 -17.00 -17.09
N SER A 349 -4.45 -17.10 -18.38
CA SER A 349 -3.53 -18.11 -18.90
C SER A 349 -2.10 -17.94 -18.37
N TYR A 350 -1.63 -16.69 -18.29
CA TYR A 350 -0.38 -16.32 -17.64
C TYR A 350 -0.38 -16.74 -16.17
N ALA A 351 -1.36 -16.29 -15.39
CA ALA A 351 -1.43 -16.57 -13.95
C ALA A 351 -1.56 -18.07 -13.66
N ALA A 352 -2.40 -18.80 -14.40
CA ALA A 352 -2.55 -20.24 -14.28
C ALA A 352 -1.24 -20.98 -14.62
N THR A 353 -0.60 -20.63 -15.72
CA THR A 353 0.66 -21.28 -16.14
C THR A 353 1.78 -21.03 -15.16
N LEU A 354 1.93 -19.80 -14.65
CA LEU A 354 2.93 -19.48 -13.64
C LEU A 354 2.64 -20.17 -12.30
N SER A 355 1.38 -20.30 -11.91
CA SER A 355 0.98 -21.06 -10.72
C SER A 355 1.33 -22.55 -10.85
N LEU A 356 1.02 -23.16 -12.00
CA LEU A 356 1.37 -24.56 -12.30
C LEU A 356 2.89 -24.77 -12.35
N ALA A 357 3.63 -23.81 -12.92
CA ALA A 357 5.08 -23.80 -12.94
C ALA A 357 5.68 -23.72 -11.53
N THR A 358 5.12 -22.85 -10.69
CA THR A 358 5.57 -22.60 -9.31
C THR A 358 5.28 -23.78 -8.40
N ALA A 359 4.07 -24.36 -8.48
CA ALA A 359 3.73 -25.59 -7.75
C ALA A 359 4.53 -26.80 -8.25
N GLY A 360 4.88 -26.80 -9.53
CA GLY A 360 5.86 -27.71 -10.13
C GLY A 360 5.42 -29.17 -10.27
N GLY A 361 6.31 -29.99 -10.82
CA GLY A 361 6.15 -31.43 -10.98
C GLY A 361 5.31 -31.87 -12.19
N GLU A 362 5.53 -33.11 -12.62
CA GLU A 362 5.01 -33.63 -13.90
C GLU A 362 3.48 -33.53 -14.03
N ALA A 363 2.73 -33.77 -12.95
CA ALA A 363 1.27 -33.69 -12.97
C ALA A 363 0.74 -32.28 -13.28
N THR A 364 1.43 -31.21 -12.85
CA THR A 364 1.01 -29.84 -13.21
C THR A 364 1.37 -29.55 -14.66
N TYR A 365 2.54 -29.98 -15.12
CA TYR A 365 2.98 -29.74 -16.49
C TYR A 365 2.13 -30.50 -17.52
N GLU A 366 1.76 -31.75 -17.25
CA GLU A 366 0.86 -32.56 -18.10
C GLU A 366 -0.57 -32.02 -18.14
N SER A 367 -0.98 -31.26 -17.12
CA SER A 367 -2.32 -30.64 -17.12
C SER A 367 -2.49 -29.56 -18.19
N ILE A 368 -1.39 -29.02 -18.74
CA ILE A 368 -1.41 -27.93 -19.72
C ILE A 368 -1.52 -28.49 -21.14
N ASN A 369 -2.61 -28.19 -21.83
CA ASN A 369 -2.77 -28.54 -23.24
C ASN A 369 -2.02 -27.53 -24.13
N ARG A 370 -0.74 -27.82 -24.41
CA ARG A 370 0.14 -26.98 -25.25
C ARG A 370 -0.42 -26.73 -26.65
N LYS A 371 -1.04 -27.74 -27.26
CA LYS A 371 -1.54 -27.65 -28.63
C LYS A 371 -2.70 -26.66 -28.75
N THR A 372 -3.68 -26.76 -27.85
CA THR A 372 -4.80 -25.81 -27.85
C THR A 372 -4.34 -24.44 -27.34
N MET A 373 -3.41 -24.37 -26.37
CA MET A 373 -2.79 -23.11 -25.96
C MET A 373 -2.16 -22.36 -27.14
N TRP A 374 -1.30 -23.00 -27.93
CA TRP A 374 -0.71 -22.41 -29.13
C TRP A 374 -1.76 -21.96 -30.17
N GLN A 375 -2.83 -22.74 -30.34
CA GLN A 375 -3.95 -22.35 -31.19
C GLN A 375 -4.64 -21.08 -30.67
N PHE A 376 -4.90 -21.01 -29.36
CA PHE A 376 -5.45 -19.83 -28.71
C PHE A 376 -4.56 -18.59 -28.89
N LEU A 377 -3.25 -18.71 -28.62
CA LEU A 377 -2.30 -17.63 -28.85
C LEU A 377 -2.31 -17.16 -30.31
N GLY A 378 -2.40 -18.09 -31.26
CA GLY A 378 -2.49 -17.78 -32.69
C GLY A 378 -3.71 -16.95 -33.07
N ARG A 379 -4.84 -17.17 -32.39
CA ARG A 379 -6.05 -16.33 -32.55
C ARG A 379 -5.87 -14.92 -31.97
N MET A 380 -5.04 -14.77 -30.93
CA MET A 380 -4.81 -13.48 -30.27
C MET A 380 -3.83 -12.58 -31.02
N LYS A 381 -2.93 -13.15 -31.84
CA LYS A 381 -1.95 -12.38 -32.61
C LYS A 381 -2.64 -11.43 -33.60
N GLN A 382 -2.26 -10.16 -33.55
CA GLN A 382 -2.75 -9.11 -34.44
C GLN A 382 -1.74 -8.78 -35.55
N ALA A 383 -2.22 -8.08 -36.58
CA ALA A 383 -1.48 -7.79 -37.81
C ALA A 383 -0.36 -6.75 -37.62
N ASP A 384 -0.57 -5.80 -36.70
CA ASP A 384 0.38 -4.75 -36.37
C ASP A 384 1.53 -5.22 -35.46
N GLY A 385 1.43 -6.44 -34.93
CA GLY A 385 2.42 -7.08 -34.08
C GLY A 385 1.95 -7.35 -32.65
N GLY A 386 0.86 -6.75 -32.19
CA GLY A 386 0.35 -6.93 -30.84
C GLY A 386 -0.48 -8.20 -30.65
N PHE A 387 -1.13 -8.29 -29.49
CA PHE A 387 -1.98 -9.40 -29.10
C PHE A 387 -3.21 -8.89 -28.34
N THR A 388 -4.39 -9.40 -28.69
CA THR A 388 -5.62 -9.16 -27.92
C THR A 388 -5.65 -10.05 -26.67
N MET A 389 -6.22 -9.55 -25.57
CA MET A 389 -6.30 -10.28 -24.30
C MET A 389 -7.20 -11.52 -24.37
N CYS A 390 -8.28 -11.45 -25.14
CA CYS A 390 -9.16 -12.56 -25.47
C CYS A 390 -9.82 -12.31 -26.83
N GLN A 391 -10.65 -13.23 -27.30
CA GLN A 391 -11.37 -13.04 -28.56
C GLN A 391 -12.35 -11.86 -28.45
N GLY A 392 -12.13 -10.81 -29.25
CA GLY A 392 -12.91 -9.58 -29.19
C GLY A 392 -12.55 -8.66 -28.02
N GLY A 393 -11.54 -9.02 -27.21
CA GLY A 393 -11.01 -8.18 -26.15
C GLY A 393 -10.06 -7.09 -26.66
N GLU A 394 -9.56 -6.29 -25.72
CA GLU A 394 -8.61 -5.22 -25.97
C GLU A 394 -7.25 -5.74 -26.45
N GLU A 395 -6.60 -4.94 -27.29
CA GLU A 395 -5.21 -5.12 -27.69
C GLU A 395 -4.32 -4.16 -26.91
N ASP A 396 -3.50 -4.70 -26.02
CA ASP A 396 -2.50 -3.94 -25.28
C ASP A 396 -1.29 -4.79 -24.89
N ILE A 397 -0.30 -4.12 -24.29
CA ILE A 397 1.01 -4.69 -24.05
C ILE A 397 0.99 -5.81 -23.01
N ARG A 398 -0.06 -5.89 -22.18
CA ARG A 398 -0.27 -7.02 -21.26
C ARG A 398 -0.52 -8.29 -22.06
N GLY A 399 -1.30 -8.19 -23.13
CA GLY A 399 -1.58 -9.31 -24.04
C GLY A 399 -0.29 -9.83 -24.67
N ALA A 400 0.51 -8.90 -25.20
CA ALA A 400 1.82 -9.23 -25.76
C ALA A 400 2.73 -9.92 -24.72
N PHE A 401 2.84 -9.37 -23.51
CA PHE A 401 3.69 -9.93 -22.47
C PHE A 401 3.23 -11.31 -22.01
N CYS A 402 1.94 -11.47 -21.73
CA CYS A 402 1.37 -12.75 -21.33
C CYS A 402 1.59 -13.81 -22.42
N ALA A 403 1.34 -13.49 -23.69
CA ALA A 403 1.55 -14.41 -24.81
C ALA A 403 3.02 -14.83 -24.93
N MET A 404 3.96 -13.88 -24.83
CA MET A 404 5.39 -14.16 -24.92
C MET A 404 5.91 -15.02 -23.77
N VAL A 405 5.39 -14.80 -22.55
CA VAL A 405 5.71 -15.66 -21.39
C VAL A 405 5.25 -17.08 -21.64
N LEU A 406 4.04 -17.29 -22.16
CA LEU A 406 3.50 -18.61 -22.44
C LEU A 406 4.27 -19.32 -23.58
N LEU A 407 4.57 -18.61 -24.67
CA LEU A 407 5.38 -19.15 -25.78
C LEU A 407 6.76 -19.61 -25.31
N SER A 408 7.42 -18.79 -24.49
CA SER A 408 8.76 -19.07 -23.97
C SER A 408 8.73 -20.20 -22.93
N LEU A 409 7.92 -20.10 -21.89
CA LEU A 409 7.96 -21.04 -20.77
C LEU A 409 7.46 -22.45 -21.16
N LEU A 410 6.44 -22.55 -22.00
CA LEU A 410 5.85 -23.82 -22.45
C LEU A 410 6.54 -24.41 -23.69
N ASN A 411 7.62 -23.78 -24.17
CA ASN A 411 8.34 -24.15 -25.38
C ASN A 411 7.39 -24.41 -26.56
N LEU A 412 6.56 -23.43 -26.88
CA LEU A 412 5.61 -23.55 -27.98
C LEU A 412 6.28 -23.21 -29.33
N PRO A 413 5.82 -23.79 -30.45
CA PRO A 413 6.30 -23.43 -31.77
C PRO A 413 6.11 -21.94 -32.05
N LEU A 414 7.14 -21.29 -32.61
CA LEU A 414 7.08 -19.88 -32.97
C LEU A 414 6.30 -19.62 -34.26
N GLU A 415 6.16 -20.62 -35.11
CA GLU A 415 5.30 -20.55 -36.29
C GLU A 415 3.84 -20.41 -35.85
N LEU A 416 3.09 -19.52 -36.52
CA LEU A 416 1.67 -19.32 -36.26
C LEU A 416 0.86 -20.56 -36.67
N PRO A 417 -0.27 -20.86 -36.00
CA PRO A 417 -1.23 -21.82 -36.52
C PRO A 417 -1.68 -21.49 -37.94
N LYS A 418 -1.96 -22.52 -38.76
CA LYS A 418 -2.32 -22.33 -40.18
C LYS A 418 -3.59 -21.49 -40.34
N ASP A 419 -4.49 -21.59 -39.38
CA ASP A 419 -5.77 -20.90 -39.29
C ASP A 419 -5.70 -19.57 -38.51
N ALA A 420 -4.52 -19.19 -38.00
CA ALA A 420 -4.33 -17.92 -37.31
C ALA A 420 -4.72 -16.74 -38.22
N PRO A 421 -5.62 -15.83 -37.78
CA PRO A 421 -6.08 -14.71 -38.61
C PRO A 421 -4.94 -13.82 -39.15
N ALA A 422 -3.89 -13.60 -38.34
CA ALA A 422 -2.72 -12.82 -38.72
C ALA A 422 -1.99 -13.35 -39.97
N ARG A 423 -2.10 -14.65 -40.30
CA ARG A 423 -1.53 -15.21 -41.54
C ARG A 423 -2.13 -14.62 -42.80
N ARG A 424 -3.42 -14.25 -42.76
CA ARG A 424 -4.09 -13.58 -43.89
C ARG A 424 -3.51 -12.20 -44.17
N GLN A 425 -2.83 -11.63 -43.18
CA GLN A 425 -2.12 -10.34 -43.24
C GLN A 425 -0.62 -10.51 -43.52
N GLY A 426 -0.17 -11.74 -43.85
CA GLY A 426 1.20 -12.02 -44.25
C GLY A 426 2.16 -12.44 -43.15
N LEU A 427 1.72 -12.47 -41.88
CA LEU A 427 2.58 -12.90 -40.77
C LEU A 427 2.71 -14.44 -40.75
N THR A 428 3.88 -14.94 -40.38
CA THR A 428 4.17 -16.38 -40.32
C THR A 428 4.56 -16.87 -38.92
N THR A 429 5.01 -15.97 -38.05
CA THR A 429 5.47 -16.27 -36.69
C THR A 429 4.86 -15.34 -35.65
N PHE A 430 4.87 -15.77 -34.39
CA PHE A 430 4.36 -14.97 -33.27
C PHE A 430 5.15 -13.69 -33.00
N THR A 431 6.44 -13.66 -33.36
CA THR A 431 7.36 -12.57 -33.04
C THR A 431 7.42 -11.47 -34.10
N GLU A 432 6.88 -11.72 -35.30
CA GLU A 432 6.84 -10.71 -36.36
C GLU A 432 6.09 -9.45 -35.91
N ASN A 433 6.67 -8.29 -36.25
CA ASN A 433 6.26 -6.95 -35.90
C ASN A 433 6.18 -6.61 -34.40
N LEU A 434 6.39 -7.59 -33.49
CA LEU A 434 6.18 -7.37 -32.06
C LEU A 434 7.13 -6.32 -31.46
N GLY A 435 8.42 -6.37 -31.81
CA GLY A 435 9.39 -5.39 -31.32
C GLY A 435 9.05 -3.95 -31.75
N GLU A 436 8.59 -3.77 -32.99
CA GLU A 436 8.16 -2.46 -33.49
C GLU A 436 6.83 -2.00 -32.88
N TRP A 437 5.92 -2.94 -32.61
CA TRP A 437 4.68 -2.65 -31.90
C TRP A 437 4.95 -2.16 -30.46
N VAL A 438 5.86 -2.83 -29.74
CA VAL A 438 6.32 -2.38 -28.41
C VAL A 438 7.02 -1.02 -28.50
N SER A 439 7.84 -0.79 -29.53
CA SER A 439 8.49 0.51 -29.77
C SER A 439 7.49 1.66 -29.87
N LYS A 440 6.38 1.45 -30.60
CA LYS A 440 5.29 2.44 -30.73
C LYS A 440 4.54 2.70 -29.42
N CYS A 441 4.65 1.81 -28.43
CA CYS A 441 4.08 2.03 -27.10
C CYS A 441 4.98 2.92 -26.23
N GLN A 442 6.22 3.23 -26.64
CA GLN A 442 7.03 4.22 -25.92
C GLN A 442 6.45 5.63 -26.15
N SER A 443 6.12 6.31 -25.06
CA SER A 443 5.54 7.65 -25.06
C SER A 443 6.61 8.74 -25.14
N TRP A 444 6.16 9.97 -25.42
CA TRP A 444 7.03 11.14 -25.58
C TRP A 444 7.84 11.49 -24.32
N ASP A 445 7.34 11.14 -23.13
CA ASP A 445 7.99 11.37 -21.84
C ASP A 445 8.95 10.24 -21.45
N GLY A 446 9.08 9.19 -22.27
CA GLY A 446 10.07 8.12 -22.14
C GLY A 446 9.55 6.79 -21.64
N GLY A 447 8.44 6.79 -20.90
CA GLY A 447 7.82 5.58 -20.42
C GLY A 447 7.16 4.78 -21.54
N ILE A 448 6.52 3.67 -21.17
CA ILE A 448 5.81 2.80 -22.11
C ILE A 448 4.36 2.73 -21.65
N SER A 449 3.45 2.82 -22.60
CA SER A 449 2.01 2.84 -22.39
C SER A 449 1.35 1.52 -22.79
N ALA A 450 0.03 1.40 -22.54
CA ALA A 450 -0.72 0.18 -22.81
C ALA A 450 -0.73 -0.17 -24.32
N ALA A 451 -0.95 0.87 -25.12
CA ALA A 451 -1.03 0.83 -26.57
C ALA A 451 -0.54 2.18 -27.13
N PRO A 452 -0.16 2.26 -28.42
CA PRO A 452 0.40 3.48 -29.00
C PRO A 452 -0.46 4.73 -28.74
N GLY A 453 0.17 5.78 -28.22
CA GLY A 453 -0.47 7.06 -27.91
C GLY A 453 -1.16 7.14 -26.55
N ASN A 454 -1.22 6.07 -25.76
CA ASN A 454 -1.70 6.12 -24.37
C ASN A 454 -0.66 6.75 -23.42
N GLU A 455 -1.10 7.11 -22.21
CA GLU A 455 -0.24 7.60 -21.14
C GLU A 455 0.77 6.53 -20.68
N ALA A 456 2.00 6.96 -20.39
CA ALA A 456 3.04 6.12 -19.83
C ALA A 456 2.64 5.52 -18.48
N HIS A 457 2.96 4.24 -18.25
CA HIS A 457 2.60 3.58 -17.01
C HIS A 457 3.61 2.51 -16.60
N GLY A 458 3.93 2.40 -15.31
CA GLY A 458 4.94 1.48 -14.78
C GLY A 458 4.63 0.03 -15.12
N ALA A 459 3.38 -0.40 -14.90
CA ALA A 459 2.94 -1.76 -15.24
C ALA A 459 3.14 -2.10 -16.73
N TYR A 460 2.82 -1.17 -17.63
CA TYR A 460 2.99 -1.37 -19.06
C TYR A 460 4.47 -1.31 -19.49
N ALA A 461 5.28 -0.49 -18.82
CA ALA A 461 6.73 -0.51 -18.98
C ALA A 461 7.35 -1.86 -18.62
N PHE A 462 6.94 -2.47 -17.52
CA PHE A 462 7.38 -3.83 -17.20
C PHE A 462 7.00 -4.83 -18.29
N CYS A 463 5.74 -4.82 -18.76
CA CYS A 463 5.29 -5.71 -19.82
C CYS A 463 6.11 -5.53 -21.11
N GLY A 464 6.35 -4.28 -21.54
CA GLY A 464 7.14 -3.99 -22.74
C GLY A 464 8.60 -4.42 -22.62
N LEU A 465 9.25 -4.10 -21.50
CA LEU A 465 10.62 -4.52 -21.22
C LEU A 465 10.73 -6.05 -21.11
N GLY A 466 9.75 -6.70 -20.49
CA GLY A 466 9.63 -8.15 -20.40
C GLY A 466 9.51 -8.79 -21.78
N CYS A 467 8.62 -8.29 -22.65
CA CYS A 467 8.48 -8.75 -24.04
C CYS A 467 9.83 -8.72 -24.79
N LEU A 468 10.51 -7.57 -24.76
CA LEU A 468 11.79 -7.41 -25.46
C LEU A 468 12.90 -8.29 -24.84
N SER A 469 12.86 -8.51 -23.52
CA SER A 469 13.79 -9.40 -22.82
C SER A 469 13.52 -10.89 -23.08
N ILE A 470 12.31 -11.25 -23.54
CA ILE A 470 12.00 -12.60 -24.03
C ILE A 470 12.45 -12.77 -25.47
N LEU A 471 12.33 -11.72 -26.30
CA LEU A 471 12.76 -11.74 -27.70
C LEU A 471 14.28 -11.93 -27.88
N GLY A 472 15.09 -11.53 -26.91
CA GLY A 472 16.56 -11.61 -27.03
C GLY A 472 17.29 -10.98 -25.86
N ALA A 473 18.62 -10.89 -25.98
CA ALA A 473 19.47 -10.28 -24.97
C ALA A 473 19.05 -8.81 -24.73
N PRO A 474 18.82 -8.38 -23.46
CA PRO A 474 18.33 -7.03 -23.18
C PRO A 474 19.19 -5.92 -23.77
N LYS A 475 20.52 -6.08 -23.75
CA LYS A 475 21.45 -5.13 -24.36
C LYS A 475 21.20 -4.90 -25.85
N GLU A 476 20.69 -5.89 -26.57
CA GLU A 476 20.39 -5.78 -27.99
C GLU A 476 18.95 -5.34 -28.22
N THR A 477 17.97 -6.05 -27.64
CA THR A 477 16.55 -5.85 -27.96
C THR A 477 15.98 -4.56 -27.39
N LEU A 478 16.35 -4.18 -26.15
CA LEU A 478 15.87 -2.95 -25.54
C LEU A 478 16.46 -1.73 -26.28
N ASN A 479 17.77 -1.72 -26.55
CA ASN A 479 18.43 -0.62 -27.27
C ASN A 479 18.02 -0.53 -28.74
N LYS A 480 17.56 -1.63 -29.36
CA LYS A 480 17.05 -1.61 -30.73
C LYS A 480 15.69 -0.93 -30.83
N HIS A 481 14.80 -1.17 -29.87
CA HIS A 481 13.40 -0.78 -29.99
C HIS A 481 13.00 0.41 -29.11
N LEU A 482 13.79 0.78 -28.11
CA LEU A 482 13.46 1.84 -27.16
C LEU A 482 14.56 2.89 -27.06
N ASN A 483 14.15 4.13 -26.81
CA ASN A 483 15.05 5.18 -26.33
C ASN A 483 15.35 4.97 -24.84
N ILE A 484 16.41 4.23 -24.54
CA ILE A 484 16.79 3.85 -23.17
C ILE A 484 17.16 5.05 -22.29
N PRO A 485 17.94 6.05 -22.74
CA PRO A 485 18.20 7.24 -21.93
C PRO A 485 16.93 7.96 -21.47
N LEU A 486 15.95 8.11 -22.36
CA LEU A 486 14.68 8.76 -22.02
C LEU A 486 13.82 7.89 -21.09
N LEU A 487 13.83 6.57 -21.28
CA LEU A 487 13.15 5.64 -20.37
C LEU A 487 13.77 5.66 -18.97
N VAL A 488 15.10 5.69 -18.85
CA VAL A 488 15.80 5.79 -17.55
C VAL A 488 15.39 7.08 -16.83
N HIS A 489 15.34 8.21 -17.55
CA HIS A 489 14.85 9.47 -16.99
C HIS A 489 13.41 9.35 -16.47
N TRP A 490 12.51 8.82 -17.29
CA TRP A 490 11.11 8.60 -16.91
C TRP A 490 10.99 7.69 -15.67
N MET A 491 11.65 6.53 -15.68
CA MET A 491 11.62 5.57 -14.57
C MET A 491 12.20 6.16 -13.29
N SER A 492 13.32 6.89 -13.37
CA SER A 492 13.91 7.57 -12.21
C SER A 492 12.93 8.56 -11.59
N SER A 493 12.16 9.28 -12.41
CA SER A 493 11.16 10.25 -11.94
C SER A 493 9.88 9.62 -11.36
N ARG A 494 9.80 8.29 -11.28
CA ARG A 494 8.70 7.57 -10.61
C ARG A 494 8.94 7.37 -9.11
N GLN A 495 10.19 7.45 -8.64
CA GLN A 495 10.47 7.28 -7.21
C GLN A 495 10.02 8.52 -6.45
N CYS A 496 9.08 8.35 -5.53
CA CYS A 496 8.49 9.44 -4.76
C CYS A 496 9.42 9.83 -3.59
N SER A 497 9.37 11.11 -3.21
CA SER A 497 10.10 11.62 -2.06
C SER A 497 9.19 12.52 -1.21
N PRO A 498 9.16 12.33 0.13
CA PRO A 498 10.04 11.45 0.92
C PRO A 498 9.56 10.00 1.04
N GLU A 499 8.51 9.58 0.33
CA GLU A 499 7.91 8.25 0.52
C GLU A 499 8.85 7.09 0.18
N GLY A 500 9.74 7.24 -0.79
CA GLY A 500 10.74 6.24 -1.19
C GLY A 500 10.23 5.12 -2.11
N GLY A 501 8.92 4.87 -2.11
CA GLY A 501 8.24 3.97 -3.05
C GLY A 501 8.09 4.57 -4.46
N TYR A 502 7.40 3.85 -5.34
CA TYR A 502 7.16 4.28 -6.72
C TYR A 502 5.70 4.66 -6.97
N ASN A 503 5.47 5.68 -7.80
CA ASN A 503 4.19 5.87 -8.48
C ASN A 503 4.18 5.18 -9.86
N GLY A 504 2.99 4.91 -10.39
CA GLY A 504 2.83 4.27 -11.70
C GLY A 504 3.03 5.22 -12.88
N ARG A 505 2.76 6.51 -12.68
CA ARG A 505 2.78 7.54 -13.73
C ARG A 505 2.92 8.93 -13.12
N THR A 506 3.33 9.88 -13.95
CA THR A 506 3.60 11.27 -13.56
C THR A 506 2.41 11.90 -12.81
N ASN A 507 2.69 12.64 -11.73
CA ASN A 507 1.66 13.32 -10.91
C ASN A 507 0.59 12.40 -10.29
N LYS A 508 0.92 11.12 -10.08
CA LYS A 508 0.10 10.20 -9.27
C LYS A 508 0.85 9.77 -8.02
N LEU A 509 0.08 9.16 -7.13
CA LEU A 509 0.51 8.74 -5.81
C LEU A 509 1.43 7.53 -5.87
N VAL A 510 2.28 7.41 -4.86
CA VAL A 510 3.01 6.18 -4.55
C VAL A 510 2.04 5.01 -4.31
N ASP A 511 2.45 3.79 -4.70
CA ASP A 511 1.71 2.56 -4.46
C ASP A 511 2.68 1.36 -4.42
N GLY A 512 2.52 0.51 -3.42
CA GLY A 512 3.37 -0.65 -3.14
C GLY A 512 3.47 -1.66 -4.28
N CYS A 513 2.49 -1.78 -5.17
CA CYS A 513 2.63 -2.69 -6.32
C CYS A 513 3.67 -2.20 -7.35
N TYR A 514 3.92 -0.89 -7.44
CA TYR A 514 4.97 -0.34 -8.30
C TYR A 514 6.38 -0.63 -7.78
N SER A 515 6.52 -1.17 -6.58
CA SER A 515 7.75 -1.82 -6.13
C SER A 515 8.21 -2.90 -7.13
N HIS A 516 7.28 -3.66 -7.70
CA HIS A 516 7.56 -4.58 -8.80
C HIS A 516 7.49 -3.89 -10.16
N TRP A 517 6.37 -3.23 -10.46
CA TRP A 517 6.11 -2.76 -11.82
C TRP A 517 7.06 -1.65 -12.28
N VAL A 518 7.64 -0.88 -11.36
CA VAL A 518 8.72 0.08 -11.67
C VAL A 518 10.04 -0.42 -11.10
N GLY A 519 10.09 -0.79 -9.82
CA GLY A 519 11.34 -1.25 -9.18
C GLY A 519 11.94 -2.50 -9.84
N GLY A 520 11.09 -3.45 -10.25
CA GLY A 520 11.50 -4.66 -10.99
C GLY A 520 12.04 -4.38 -12.40
N CYS A 521 11.59 -3.30 -13.06
CA CYS A 521 12.08 -2.91 -14.37
C CYS A 521 13.57 -2.58 -14.36
N TRP A 522 14.11 -2.08 -13.24
CA TRP A 522 15.53 -1.73 -13.15
C TRP A 522 16.44 -2.93 -13.40
N SER A 523 16.03 -4.14 -13.03
CA SER A 523 16.81 -5.35 -13.34
C SER A 523 16.97 -5.57 -14.85
N LEU A 524 15.91 -5.26 -15.63
CA LEU A 524 15.90 -5.38 -17.09
C LEU A 524 16.68 -4.23 -17.75
N VAL A 525 16.52 -3.01 -17.23
CA VAL A 525 17.19 -1.80 -17.75
C VAL A 525 18.68 -1.79 -17.44
N GLU A 526 19.10 -2.15 -16.23
CA GLU A 526 20.53 -2.25 -15.86
C GLU A 526 21.26 -3.27 -16.76
N ALA A 527 20.58 -4.33 -17.21
CA ALA A 527 21.13 -5.31 -18.15
C ALA A 527 21.28 -4.78 -19.59
N SER A 528 20.61 -3.68 -19.95
CA SER A 528 20.75 -3.05 -21.28
C SER A 528 21.70 -1.86 -21.30
N THR A 529 22.02 -1.29 -20.13
CA THR A 529 22.87 -0.11 -19.98
C THR A 529 23.91 -0.27 -18.86
N THR A 530 23.85 0.54 -17.81
CA THR A 530 24.74 0.54 -16.63
C THR A 530 23.97 0.19 -15.36
N THR A 531 24.69 -0.21 -14.31
CA THR A 531 24.16 -0.50 -12.98
C THR A 531 24.23 0.71 -12.05
N GLY A 532 23.53 0.66 -10.92
CA GLY A 532 23.62 1.65 -9.85
C GLY A 532 22.78 2.91 -10.09
N ILE A 533 21.70 2.79 -10.86
CA ILE A 533 20.90 3.93 -11.37
C ILE A 533 19.60 4.18 -10.62
N TRP A 534 19.41 3.57 -9.45
CA TRP A 534 18.17 3.68 -8.68
C TRP A 534 18.39 3.50 -7.18
N ASN A 535 17.50 4.08 -6.36
CA ASN A 535 17.63 4.05 -4.91
C ASN A 535 16.91 2.84 -4.31
N ARG A 536 17.65 1.74 -4.18
CA ARG A 536 17.16 0.48 -3.60
C ARG A 536 16.81 0.61 -2.11
N ALA A 537 17.58 1.42 -1.37
CA ALA A 537 17.40 1.69 0.05
C ALA A 537 16.02 2.27 0.35
N ALA A 538 15.66 3.34 -0.37
CA ALA A 538 14.40 4.04 -0.20
C ALA A 538 13.19 3.15 -0.53
N LEU A 539 13.31 2.29 -1.55
CA LEU A 539 12.26 1.29 -1.84
C LEU A 539 12.13 0.28 -0.70
N GLY A 540 13.24 -0.26 -0.20
CA GLY A 540 13.26 -1.19 0.94
C GLY A 540 12.60 -0.59 2.18
N ARG A 541 12.95 0.66 2.51
CA ARG A 541 12.33 1.44 3.59
C ARG A 541 10.82 1.58 3.40
N TYR A 542 10.35 1.96 2.20
CA TYR A 542 8.91 2.09 1.95
C TYR A 542 8.15 0.78 2.18
N ILE A 543 8.67 -0.32 1.64
CA ILE A 543 8.03 -1.64 1.74
C ILE A 543 7.97 -2.08 3.21
N LEU A 544 9.10 -2.00 3.93
CA LEU A 544 9.21 -2.47 5.31
C LEU A 544 8.48 -1.55 6.30
N ALA A 545 8.53 -0.23 6.11
CA ALA A 545 7.95 0.70 7.06
C ALA A 545 6.45 0.98 6.81
N ALA A 546 6.06 1.19 5.55
CA ALA A 546 4.73 1.69 5.21
C ALA A 546 3.78 0.64 4.61
N ALA A 547 4.30 -0.30 3.81
CA ALA A 547 3.47 -1.25 3.06
C ALA A 547 3.03 -2.48 3.87
N GLN A 548 3.61 -2.74 5.05
CA GLN A 548 3.23 -3.86 5.90
C GLN A 548 1.93 -3.58 6.67
N ASP A 549 0.99 -4.53 6.66
CA ASP A 549 -0.23 -4.46 7.47
C ASP A 549 -0.07 -5.18 8.82
N LYS A 550 -0.67 -4.64 9.89
CA LYS A 550 -0.61 -5.19 11.25
C LYS A 550 -1.18 -6.62 11.33
N LYS A 551 -2.19 -6.92 10.52
CA LYS A 551 -2.89 -8.22 10.46
C LYS A 551 -2.25 -9.23 9.50
N GLY A 552 -1.22 -8.84 8.74
CA GLY A 552 -0.63 -9.68 7.70
C GLY A 552 -0.99 -9.22 6.28
N GLY A 553 -0.21 -9.70 5.31
CA GLY A 553 -0.18 -9.14 3.95
C GLY A 553 0.52 -7.76 3.85
N LEU A 554 0.71 -7.32 2.61
CA LEU A 554 1.17 -5.97 2.27
C LEU A 554 0.10 -5.27 1.43
N ARG A 555 0.16 -3.94 1.36
CA ARG A 555 -0.88 -3.07 0.79
C ARG A 555 -0.33 -2.09 -0.24
N ASP A 556 -1.24 -1.40 -0.92
CA ASP A 556 -0.97 -0.22 -1.74
C ASP A 556 -0.20 0.83 -0.92
N LYS A 557 -0.88 1.39 0.09
CA LYS A 557 -0.32 2.40 0.99
C LYS A 557 -1.06 2.36 2.34
N PRO A 558 -0.48 2.92 3.41
CA PRO A 558 -1.21 3.28 4.62
C PRO A 558 -2.60 3.89 4.34
N GLY A 559 -3.62 3.39 5.05
CA GLY A 559 -5.03 3.72 4.81
C GLY A 559 -5.78 2.78 3.85
N LYS A 560 -5.08 1.87 3.17
CA LYS A 560 -5.67 0.78 2.37
C LYS A 560 -5.54 -0.57 3.09
N ARG A 561 -6.47 -1.48 2.81
CA ARG A 561 -6.41 -2.88 3.28
C ARG A 561 -5.30 -3.63 2.52
N SER A 562 -4.71 -4.64 3.15
CA SER A 562 -3.83 -5.58 2.45
C SER A 562 -4.63 -6.50 1.52
N ASP A 563 -4.00 -6.91 0.42
CA ASP A 563 -4.51 -7.89 -0.53
C ASP A 563 -3.36 -8.77 -1.07
N ALA A 564 -3.69 -9.91 -1.66
CA ALA A 564 -2.70 -10.84 -2.20
C ALA A 564 -1.89 -10.21 -3.36
N TYR A 565 -2.51 -9.35 -4.18
CA TYR A 565 -1.85 -8.67 -5.29
C TYR A 565 -0.71 -7.76 -4.80
N HIS A 566 -0.98 -6.87 -3.85
CA HIS A 566 0.01 -5.98 -3.28
C HIS A 566 1.03 -6.76 -2.44
N THR A 567 0.62 -7.83 -1.77
CA THR A 567 1.55 -8.73 -1.07
C THR A 567 2.58 -9.32 -2.03
N CYS A 568 2.14 -9.95 -3.11
CA CYS A 568 2.99 -10.51 -4.16
C CYS A 568 3.95 -9.46 -4.74
N TYR A 569 3.43 -8.30 -5.15
CA TYR A 569 4.24 -7.32 -5.88
C TYR A 569 5.13 -6.44 -5.00
N ASN A 570 4.79 -6.21 -3.74
CA ASN A 570 5.75 -5.64 -2.79
C ASN A 570 6.90 -6.64 -2.53
N LEU A 571 6.63 -7.92 -2.33
CA LEU A 571 7.67 -8.94 -2.12
C LEU A 571 8.55 -9.11 -3.37
N ALA A 572 7.98 -9.08 -4.57
CA ALA A 572 8.73 -9.09 -5.81
C ALA A 572 9.62 -7.85 -5.98
N GLY A 573 9.12 -6.67 -5.60
CA GLY A 573 9.91 -5.44 -5.57
C GLY A 573 11.04 -5.47 -4.54
N LEU A 574 10.77 -6.01 -3.35
CA LEU A 574 11.78 -6.19 -2.31
C LEU A 574 12.89 -7.14 -2.78
N SER A 575 12.52 -8.24 -3.45
CA SER A 575 13.48 -9.15 -4.08
C SER A 575 14.33 -8.45 -5.13
N ALA A 576 13.73 -7.58 -5.96
CA ALA A 576 14.44 -6.76 -6.94
C ALA A 576 15.45 -5.80 -6.28
N ALA A 577 15.08 -5.16 -5.17
CA ALA A 577 15.96 -4.26 -4.42
C ALA A 577 17.14 -5.03 -3.78
N GLN A 578 16.87 -6.22 -3.24
CA GLN A 578 17.85 -7.02 -2.47
C GLN A 578 18.86 -7.79 -3.33
N HIS A 579 18.56 -8.05 -4.61
CA HIS A 579 19.39 -8.89 -5.47
C HIS A 579 19.89 -8.14 -6.71
N CYS A 580 21.13 -8.45 -7.11
CA CYS A 580 21.69 -8.03 -8.39
C CYS A 580 21.43 -9.11 -9.45
N TYR A 581 20.42 -8.88 -10.28
CA TYR A 581 20.11 -9.76 -11.41
C TYR A 581 20.94 -9.37 -12.63
N VAL A 582 21.50 -10.38 -13.30
CA VAL A 582 22.32 -10.18 -14.50
C VAL A 582 21.90 -11.13 -15.61
N TYR A 583 21.98 -10.65 -16.84
CA TYR A 583 21.89 -11.45 -18.05
C TYR A 583 23.28 -11.97 -18.41
N ASP A 584 23.44 -13.28 -18.54
CA ASP A 584 24.70 -13.94 -18.85
C ASP A 584 24.45 -15.15 -19.75
N GLU A 585 24.89 -15.06 -21.00
CA GLU A 585 24.71 -16.09 -22.03
C GLU A 585 25.29 -17.46 -21.64
N SER A 586 26.23 -17.50 -20.69
CA SER A 586 26.80 -18.76 -20.19
C SER A 586 25.89 -19.53 -19.24
N VAL A 587 24.81 -18.91 -18.74
CA VAL A 587 23.87 -19.51 -17.80
C VAL A 587 22.95 -20.49 -18.53
N ASN A 588 22.73 -21.67 -17.92
CA ASN A 588 21.85 -22.74 -18.43
C ASN A 588 22.13 -23.17 -19.88
N LYS A 589 23.41 -23.28 -20.28
CA LYS A 589 23.79 -23.81 -21.61
C LYS A 589 23.06 -25.12 -21.89
N GLY A 590 22.46 -25.23 -23.07
CA GLY A 590 21.65 -26.38 -23.49
C GLY A 590 20.16 -26.26 -23.20
N LEU A 591 19.72 -25.28 -22.40
CA LEU A 591 18.31 -24.92 -22.23
C LEU A 591 18.01 -23.66 -23.03
N GLY A 592 16.92 -23.65 -23.79
CA GLY A 592 16.49 -22.49 -24.56
C GLY A 592 17.30 -22.23 -25.83
N GLU A 593 18.03 -23.22 -26.35
CA GLU A 593 18.84 -23.04 -27.57
C GLU A 593 17.99 -22.84 -28.84
N VAL A 594 16.73 -23.30 -28.82
CA VAL A 594 15.75 -23.14 -29.90
C VAL A 594 14.54 -22.36 -29.38
N GLY A 595 14.16 -21.30 -30.10
CA GLY A 595 13.02 -20.46 -29.77
C GLY A 595 13.36 -19.31 -28.82
N LEU A 596 12.43 -18.99 -27.91
CA LEU A 596 12.52 -17.83 -27.01
C LEU A 596 13.32 -18.15 -25.74
N GLY A 597 14.63 -18.32 -25.89
CA GLY A 597 15.55 -18.78 -24.85
C GLY A 597 16.16 -17.72 -23.94
N ALA A 598 16.11 -16.43 -24.32
CA ALA A 598 16.79 -15.36 -23.60
C ALA A 598 16.45 -15.27 -22.10
N PRO A 599 15.20 -15.49 -21.66
CA PRO A 599 14.87 -15.49 -20.23
C PRO A 599 15.66 -16.51 -19.39
N PHE A 600 16.12 -17.62 -19.98
CA PHE A 600 16.85 -18.66 -19.24
C PHE A 600 18.33 -18.34 -19.02
N ARG A 601 18.80 -17.19 -19.51
CA ARG A 601 20.17 -16.66 -19.33
C ARG A 601 20.30 -15.73 -18.11
N TRP A 602 19.23 -15.54 -17.34
CA TRP A 602 19.26 -14.71 -16.14
C TRP A 602 19.77 -15.47 -14.91
N LYS A 603 20.49 -14.77 -14.03
CA LYS A 603 20.85 -15.26 -12.70
C LYS A 603 20.84 -14.15 -11.66
N ALA A 604 20.60 -14.49 -10.40
CA ALA A 604 20.90 -13.62 -9.27
C ALA A 604 22.40 -13.73 -8.93
N ALA A 605 23.22 -12.79 -9.39
CA ALA A 605 24.67 -12.86 -9.28
C ALA A 605 25.16 -12.73 -7.83
N ARG A 606 24.58 -11.79 -7.09
CA ARG A 606 24.90 -11.49 -5.68
C ARG A 606 23.74 -10.79 -5.01
N MET A 607 23.80 -10.71 -3.68
CA MET A 607 22.98 -9.78 -2.92
C MET A 607 23.57 -8.36 -3.02
N TYR A 608 22.68 -7.38 -3.02
CA TYR A 608 23.04 -5.97 -2.89
C TYR A 608 23.33 -5.64 -1.43
N HIS A 609 24.39 -4.86 -1.18
CA HIS A 609 24.91 -4.60 0.18
C HIS A 609 25.33 -3.15 0.41
N GLU A 610 25.26 -2.29 -0.60
CA GLU A 610 25.65 -0.89 -0.48
C GLU A 610 24.42 -0.07 -0.07
N ASN A 611 24.50 0.71 1.01
CA ASN A 611 23.42 1.58 1.47
C ASN A 611 22.06 0.86 1.56
N ILE A 612 22.01 -0.28 2.26
CA ILE A 612 20.77 -1.06 2.45
C ILE A 612 20.03 -0.64 3.72
N GLU A 613 18.75 -1.01 3.81
CA GLU A 613 17.83 -0.65 4.90
C GLU A 613 17.13 -1.90 5.48
N TRP A 614 17.77 -3.06 5.34
CA TRP A 614 17.21 -4.37 5.67
C TRP A 614 18.27 -5.32 6.22
N ASP A 615 17.87 -6.17 7.16
CA ASP A 615 18.73 -7.21 7.73
C ASP A 615 18.62 -8.53 6.97
N ALA A 616 19.44 -9.51 7.35
CA ALA A 616 19.35 -10.88 6.82
C ALA A 616 17.97 -11.52 7.03
N SER A 617 17.25 -11.19 8.11
CA SER A 617 15.89 -11.67 8.39
C SER A 617 14.83 -11.13 7.43
N ASP A 618 15.09 -9.96 6.85
CA ASP A 618 14.18 -9.25 5.93
C ASP A 618 14.37 -9.71 4.48
N VAL A 619 15.37 -10.53 4.20
CA VAL A 619 15.70 -11.01 2.85
C VAL A 619 14.63 -11.96 2.35
N VAL A 620 14.07 -11.68 1.17
CA VAL A 620 13.11 -12.55 0.48
C VAL A 620 13.79 -13.41 -0.58
N GLY A 621 13.09 -14.42 -1.07
CA GLY A 621 13.55 -15.33 -2.10
C GLY A 621 13.87 -14.62 -3.43
N LYS A 622 14.75 -15.24 -4.22
CA LYS A 622 15.14 -14.76 -5.55
C LYS A 622 14.00 -14.98 -6.54
N ILE A 623 13.50 -13.91 -7.13
CA ILE A 623 12.41 -13.94 -8.10
C ILE A 623 12.96 -13.64 -9.50
N HIS A 624 12.55 -14.43 -10.49
CA HIS A 624 13.02 -14.26 -11.85
C HIS A 624 12.57 -12.90 -12.41
N PRO A 625 13.47 -12.05 -12.94
CA PRO A 625 13.15 -10.66 -13.29
C PRO A 625 12.16 -10.53 -14.46
N VAL A 626 12.06 -11.56 -15.31
CA VAL A 626 11.08 -11.63 -16.42
C VAL A 626 9.80 -12.39 -16.03
N PHE A 627 9.90 -13.64 -15.57
CA PHE A 627 8.73 -14.50 -15.29
C PHE A 627 8.08 -14.32 -13.92
N VAL A 628 8.70 -13.56 -13.01
CA VAL A 628 8.15 -13.19 -11.69
C VAL A 628 7.81 -14.40 -10.78
N ILE A 629 8.42 -15.56 -11.04
CA ILE A 629 8.36 -16.77 -10.21
C ILE A 629 9.77 -17.25 -9.85
N PRO A 630 9.97 -18.23 -8.94
CA PRO A 630 11.29 -18.70 -8.57
C PRO A 630 12.11 -19.23 -9.77
N PHE A 631 13.42 -18.96 -9.78
CA PHE A 631 14.33 -19.42 -10.86
C PHE A 631 14.25 -20.94 -11.11
N ARG A 632 14.10 -21.73 -10.05
CA ARG A 632 13.97 -23.19 -10.15
C ARG A 632 12.70 -23.59 -10.91
N ALA A 633 11.56 -22.96 -10.60
CA ALA A 633 10.29 -23.22 -11.27
C ALA A 633 10.37 -22.90 -12.78
N VAL A 634 11.02 -21.79 -13.13
CA VAL A 634 11.30 -21.41 -14.53
C VAL A 634 12.12 -22.49 -15.25
N PHE A 635 13.24 -22.90 -14.63
CA PHE A 635 14.15 -23.88 -15.20
C PHE A 635 13.48 -25.24 -15.41
N GLU A 636 12.83 -25.78 -14.38
CA GLU A 636 12.21 -27.12 -14.44
C GLU A 636 11.05 -27.16 -15.44
N CYS A 637 10.22 -26.12 -15.47
CA CYS A 637 9.09 -26.02 -16.41
C CYS A 637 9.58 -26.01 -17.87
N ARG A 638 10.54 -25.14 -18.20
CA ARG A 638 11.10 -25.08 -19.56
C ARG A 638 11.80 -26.38 -19.94
N LYS A 639 12.62 -26.94 -19.04
CA LYS A 639 13.34 -28.19 -19.26
C LYS A 639 12.39 -29.34 -19.54
N TYR A 640 11.27 -29.39 -18.82
CA TYR A 640 10.24 -30.39 -19.06
C TYR A 640 9.70 -30.33 -20.49
N PHE A 641 9.30 -29.14 -20.95
CA PHE A 641 8.70 -28.97 -22.27
C PHE A 641 9.69 -28.99 -23.45
N GLU A 642 11.00 -28.83 -23.21
CA GLU A 642 12.04 -29.11 -24.21
C GLU A 642 12.29 -30.60 -24.40
N ASN A 643 12.21 -31.39 -23.32
CA ASN A 643 12.41 -32.83 -23.38
C ASN A 643 11.16 -33.60 -23.84
N LYS A 644 9.99 -32.96 -23.85
CA LYS A 644 8.73 -33.59 -24.29
C LYS A 644 8.75 -33.79 -25.81
N GLU A 645 8.74 -35.05 -26.24
CA GLU A 645 8.65 -35.40 -27.66
C GLU A 645 7.29 -34.99 -28.23
N GLY A 646 7.32 -34.19 -29.29
CA GLY A 646 6.12 -33.76 -30.01
C GLY A 646 5.43 -32.52 -29.45
N PHE A 647 4.41 -32.10 -30.19
CA PHE A 647 3.60 -30.91 -29.96
C PHE A 647 2.10 -31.22 -30.06
#